data_AF-A0A9Q0LUR4-F1
#
_entry.id   AF-A0A9Q0LUR4-F1
#
_cell.length_a   1.000
_cell.length_b   1.000
_cell.length_c   1.000
_cell.angle_alpha   90.00
_cell.angle_beta   90.00
_cell.angle_gamma   90.00
#
_symmetry.space_group_name_H-M   'P 1'
#
loop_
_entity.id
_entity.type
_entity.pdbx_description
1 polymer ?
#
loop_
_entity_poly.entity_id
_entity_poly.type
_entity_poly.pdbx_seq_one_letter_code
_entity_poly.pdbx_strand_id
1 'polypeptide(L)'
;MQSSSETDSEKTYLIQKKQPMINKYKEIRALLSLTFPLILENLINFLTQIVDLVFLGHLGEEELAGCSLGSILWAISTMFPLGFVHALDAFISQAHGAKNERLVGVYVYQSYFIMIILSIPIAFLWYFSGSVMVSLKQDHVVANYARKYLIWQMPGLVPFLFLSVIQECLQNLQIVIAPLVINLIGFGVNIFLNFGFVYGAFHFPKLGFIGSPVSTSISEFIMFVLMYIYLKVKKIDKEWKLEKSVFNPLNLGPFLKVGLPIVFTMLIEELIYELTLFLAGAMGTIQMGVHTILVNFDYLLYSIGLGFSVGVSTRIGYFLGSGDPISARLSTRCSYFIGFIIGAINSSIVISLRKHLGYIFSSSKTIINQVSQLAYYSAVHAFIDANYTTFEGVMHGIGSNVPGFLITFFGFLTISTTLSFVFFFEPNLEVKGLWISIIVGISSSAIAVIFLFLRRVNWKKQSDIAVLRATHEWSSSSESESESESETEKDHDEFISKSSTSSSSSSSSSTFSSESSENEDENEDENENTNSNINIIEIQNENQNENQNENEIQNQNQNENQNQNQNENQNQNNQNQNNQNQNNQNQNNQNQNQNQNQNQKSKDFDIDININLNFDIDSDSDSDSDSDSDSYKANELNKSDDLIDLHSNSSNSFV
;
A
#
# COMPACT_ATOMS: atom_id res chain seq x y z
N MET A 1 27.11 -44.93 -11.77
CA MET A 1 26.52 -43.70 -11.21
C MET A 1 25.01 -43.87 -11.16
N GLN A 2 24.40 -44.05 -9.98
CA GLN A 2 22.94 -44.18 -9.86
C GLN A 2 22.37 -43.93 -8.45
N SER A 3 23.11 -43.22 -7.58
CA SER A 3 22.70 -42.97 -6.18
C SER A 3 22.90 -41.50 -5.72
N SER A 4 23.00 -40.57 -6.67
CA SER A 4 23.21 -39.13 -6.40
C SER A 4 22.03 -38.24 -6.83
N SER A 5 21.18 -38.69 -7.77
CA SER A 5 19.97 -37.98 -8.19
C SER A 5 18.76 -38.21 -7.25
N GLU A 6 18.75 -39.30 -6.49
CA GLU A 6 17.72 -39.56 -5.47
C GLU A 6 17.85 -38.60 -4.27
N THR A 7 19.06 -38.13 -3.93
CA THR A 7 19.28 -37.33 -2.71
C THR A 7 18.75 -35.90 -2.76
N ASP A 8 18.72 -35.23 -3.92
CA ASP A 8 18.19 -33.85 -4.03
C ASP A 8 16.70 -33.81 -4.39
N SER A 9 16.21 -34.84 -5.08
CA SER A 9 14.78 -35.10 -5.18
C SER A 9 14.19 -35.47 -3.81
N GLU A 10 14.87 -36.29 -2.98
CA GLU A 10 14.48 -36.55 -1.60
C GLU A 10 14.45 -35.27 -0.74
N LYS A 11 15.48 -34.40 -0.78
CA LYS A 11 15.45 -33.12 -0.02
C LYS A 11 14.22 -32.28 -0.36
N THR A 12 13.87 -32.20 -1.65
CA THR A 12 12.70 -31.47 -2.14
C THR A 12 11.39 -32.16 -1.70
N TYR A 13 11.35 -33.49 -1.70
CA TYR A 13 10.19 -34.28 -1.24
C TYR A 13 9.99 -34.24 0.28
N LEU A 14 11.07 -34.15 1.06
CA LEU A 14 11.06 -34.16 2.53
C LEU A 14 10.43 -32.90 3.15
N ILE A 15 10.41 -31.78 2.42
CA ILE A 15 9.68 -30.56 2.83
C ILE A 15 8.16 -30.79 2.75
N GLN A 16 7.69 -31.65 1.83
CA GLN A 16 6.26 -31.94 1.63
C GLN A 16 5.70 -32.98 2.63
N LYS A 17 6.26 -33.05 3.84
CA LYS A 17 5.78 -33.91 4.93
C LYS A 17 4.41 -33.42 5.40
N LYS A 18 3.36 -34.03 4.83
CA LYS A 18 1.92 -33.77 5.05
C LYS A 18 1.58 -33.51 6.52
N GLN A 19 1.64 -32.25 6.95
CA GLN A 19 1.42 -31.88 8.33
C GLN A 19 -0.05 -32.16 8.72
N PRO A 20 -0.31 -32.65 9.95
CA PRO A 20 -1.67 -32.92 10.38
C PRO A 20 -2.44 -31.59 10.48
N MET A 21 -3.56 -31.51 9.73
CA MET A 21 -4.47 -30.36 9.70
C MET A 21 -4.65 -29.74 11.10
N ILE A 22 -4.22 -28.48 11.27
CA ILE A 22 -4.36 -27.78 12.54
C ILE A 22 -5.86 -27.68 12.88
N ASN A 23 -6.22 -28.00 14.12
CA ASN A 23 -7.59 -27.87 14.57
C ASN A 23 -7.92 -26.37 14.73
N LYS A 24 -9.05 -25.91 14.17
CA LYS A 24 -9.59 -24.53 14.30
C LYS A 24 -9.47 -23.97 15.72
N TYR A 25 -9.81 -24.76 16.74
CA TYR A 25 -9.74 -24.32 18.14
C TYR A 25 -8.30 -24.11 18.64
N LYS A 26 -7.34 -24.92 18.16
CA LYS A 26 -5.91 -24.73 18.45
C LYS A 26 -5.38 -23.48 17.74
N GLU A 27 -5.80 -23.24 16.49
CA GLU A 27 -5.34 -22.07 15.73
C GLU A 27 -5.91 -20.76 16.28
N ILE A 28 -7.20 -20.71 16.63
CA ILE A 28 -7.80 -19.56 17.33
C ILE A 28 -7.05 -19.27 18.65
N ARG A 29 -6.71 -20.31 19.42
CA ARG A 29 -5.93 -20.15 20.66
C ARG A 29 -4.50 -19.66 20.40
N ALA A 30 -3.85 -20.13 19.33
CA ALA A 30 -2.51 -19.68 18.95
C ALA A 30 -2.51 -18.23 18.49
N LEU A 31 -3.44 -17.85 17.61
CA LEU A 31 -3.68 -16.46 17.18
C LEU A 31 -3.90 -15.54 18.39
N LEU A 32 -4.87 -15.85 19.27
CA LEU A 32 -5.15 -15.03 20.45
C LEU A 32 -3.97 -14.95 21.42
N SER A 33 -3.17 -16.01 21.57
CA SER A 33 -1.97 -16.00 22.41
C SER A 33 -0.83 -15.15 21.84
N LEU A 34 -0.81 -14.93 20.52
CA LEU A 34 0.16 -14.10 19.81
C LEU A 34 -0.31 -12.64 19.73
N THR A 35 -1.58 -12.41 19.41
CA THR A 35 -2.13 -11.07 19.18
C THR A 35 -2.49 -10.32 20.46
N PHE A 36 -2.87 -10.99 21.56
CA PHE A 36 -3.21 -10.29 22.80
C PHE A 36 -2.03 -9.47 23.37
N PRO A 37 -0.78 -9.97 23.42
CA PRO A 37 0.38 -9.14 23.76
C PRO A 37 0.60 -7.96 22.81
N LEU A 38 0.44 -8.16 21.50
CA LEU A 38 0.63 -7.13 20.46
C LEU A 38 -0.41 -6.02 20.54
N ILE A 39 -1.67 -6.36 20.88
CA ILE A 39 -2.74 -5.39 21.18
C ILE A 39 -2.36 -4.53 22.39
N LEU A 40 -1.87 -5.17 23.46
CA LEU A 40 -1.44 -4.46 24.67
C LEU A 40 -0.24 -3.53 24.40
N GLU A 41 0.69 -3.97 23.56
CA GLU A 41 1.87 -3.20 23.15
C GLU A 41 1.48 -1.96 22.34
N ASN A 42 0.60 -2.09 21.34
CA ASN A 42 0.11 -0.95 20.56
C ASN A 42 -0.69 0.05 21.42
N LEU A 43 -1.49 -0.44 22.39
CA LEU A 43 -2.17 0.41 23.37
C LEU A 43 -1.19 1.18 24.26
N ILE A 44 -0.06 0.57 24.68
CA ILE A 44 0.99 1.26 25.44
C ILE A 44 1.66 2.35 24.58
N ASN A 45 1.92 2.08 23.31
CA ASN A 45 2.50 3.06 22.39
C ASN A 45 1.57 4.28 22.21
N PHE A 46 0.27 4.06 22.03
CA PHE A 46 -0.73 5.13 22.01
C PHE A 46 -0.77 5.92 23.33
N LEU A 47 -0.81 5.23 24.48
CA LEU A 47 -0.81 5.88 25.80
C LEU A 47 0.46 6.71 26.05
N THR A 48 1.60 6.32 25.49
CA THR A 48 2.87 7.07 25.61
C THR A 48 2.75 8.45 24.95
N GLN A 49 2.12 8.55 23.78
CA GLN A 49 1.87 9.85 23.11
C GLN A 49 0.92 10.74 23.92
N ILE A 50 -0.12 10.15 24.53
CA ILE A 50 -1.06 10.87 25.41
C ILE A 50 -0.36 11.42 26.66
N VAL A 51 0.65 10.72 27.21
CA VAL A 51 1.42 11.20 28.37
C VAL A 51 2.12 12.53 28.06
N ASP A 52 2.84 12.64 26.94
CA ASP A 52 3.54 13.88 26.56
C ASP A 52 2.56 15.06 26.41
N LEU A 53 1.42 14.84 25.74
CA LEU A 53 0.35 15.84 25.61
C LEU A 53 -0.22 16.26 26.96
N VAL A 54 -0.40 15.34 27.91
CA VAL A 54 -0.89 15.65 29.26
C VAL A 54 0.12 16.50 30.03
N PHE A 55 1.41 16.15 30.03
CA PHE A 55 2.43 16.91 30.76
C PHE A 55 2.60 18.33 30.20
N LEU A 56 2.64 18.47 28.87
CA LEU A 56 2.82 19.76 28.22
C LEU A 56 1.54 20.62 28.24
N GLY A 57 0.36 20.01 28.21
CA GLY A 57 -0.93 20.70 28.39
C GLY A 57 -1.10 21.37 29.76
N HIS A 58 -0.36 20.94 30.78
CA HIS A 58 -0.33 21.60 32.10
C HIS A 58 0.69 22.75 32.19
N LEU A 59 1.47 23.03 31.14
CA LEU A 59 2.37 24.18 31.09
C LEU A 59 1.67 25.44 30.54
N GLY A 60 0.91 25.29 29.45
CA GLY A 60 0.19 26.38 28.80
C GLY A 60 -0.43 25.98 27.45
N GLU A 61 -1.26 26.87 26.90
CA GLU A 61 -1.97 26.63 25.63
C GLU A 61 -1.03 26.69 24.41
N GLU A 62 -0.04 27.58 24.43
CA GLU A 62 0.98 27.70 23.36
C GLU A 62 1.89 26.47 23.32
N GLU A 63 2.31 25.98 24.49
CA GLU A 63 3.05 24.74 24.66
C GLU A 63 2.28 23.54 24.11
N LEU A 64 0.99 23.40 24.46
CA LEU A 64 0.15 22.31 23.97
C LEU A 64 -0.03 22.37 22.45
N ALA A 65 -0.31 23.55 21.90
CA ALA A 65 -0.45 23.73 20.45
C ALA A 65 0.85 23.39 19.71
N GLY A 66 1.99 23.85 20.23
CA GLY A 66 3.31 23.55 19.67
C GLY A 66 3.69 22.07 19.76
N CYS A 67 3.38 21.40 20.88
CA CYS A 67 3.55 19.96 21.03
C CYS A 67 2.72 19.18 19.99
N SER A 68 1.42 19.49 19.88
CA SER A 68 0.51 18.83 18.95
C SER A 68 0.99 18.99 17.49
N LEU A 69 1.33 20.21 17.08
CA LEU A 69 1.85 20.50 15.74
C LEU A 69 3.21 19.82 15.47
N GLY A 70 4.08 19.75 16.48
CA GLY A 70 5.33 19.00 16.41
C GLY A 70 5.11 17.49 16.28
N SER A 71 4.13 16.95 17.01
CA SER A 71 3.79 15.52 17.02
C SER A 71 3.16 15.06 15.71
N ILE A 72 2.35 15.90 15.05
CA ILE A 72 1.82 15.64 13.70
C ILE A 72 2.97 15.53 12.69
N LEU A 73 3.91 16.49 12.67
CA LEU A 73 5.04 16.43 11.75
C LEU A 73 6.00 15.27 12.07
N TRP A 74 6.18 14.93 13.36
CA TRP A 74 6.86 13.70 13.77
C TRP A 74 6.19 12.49 13.13
N ALA A 75 4.91 12.25 13.41
CA ALA A 75 4.15 11.08 12.96
C ALA A 75 4.20 10.90 11.45
N ILE A 76 3.85 11.93 10.66
CA ILE A 76 3.88 11.90 9.19
C ILE A 76 5.29 11.58 8.67
N SER A 77 6.33 12.18 9.26
CA SER A 77 7.71 11.93 8.83
C SER A 77 8.22 10.53 9.19
N THR A 78 7.79 9.97 10.33
CA THR A 78 8.16 8.61 10.78
C THR A 78 7.32 7.51 10.17
N MET A 79 6.11 7.79 9.67
CA MET A 79 5.30 6.82 8.94
C MET A 79 6.04 6.25 7.72
N PHE A 80 6.83 7.08 7.03
CA PHE A 80 7.58 6.67 5.85
C PHE A 80 8.59 5.54 6.13
N PRO A 81 9.52 5.65 7.10
CA PRO A 81 10.36 4.52 7.51
C PRO A 81 9.57 3.39 8.21
N LEU A 82 8.51 3.67 8.98
CA LEU A 82 7.72 2.62 9.64
C LEU A 82 6.98 1.70 8.64
N GLY A 83 6.46 2.21 7.53
CA GLY A 83 5.88 1.36 6.48
C GLY A 83 6.92 0.43 5.81
N PHE A 84 8.21 0.79 5.84
CA PHE A 84 9.30 -0.13 5.49
C PHE A 84 9.62 -1.14 6.60
N VAL A 85 9.48 -0.77 7.87
CA VAL A 85 9.57 -1.73 8.99
C VAL A 85 8.46 -2.79 8.84
N HIS A 86 7.22 -2.41 8.57
CA HIS A 86 6.11 -3.34 8.30
C HIS A 86 6.29 -4.20 7.04
N ALA A 87 7.26 -3.92 6.16
CA ALA A 87 7.62 -4.87 5.10
C ALA A 87 8.31 -6.14 5.67
N LEU A 88 8.97 -6.03 6.84
CA LEU A 88 9.63 -7.15 7.51
C LEU A 88 8.66 -8.22 8.00
N ASP A 89 7.38 -7.90 8.20
CA ASP A 89 6.33 -8.88 8.50
C ASP A 89 6.40 -10.09 7.55
N ALA A 90 6.34 -9.82 6.24
CA ALA A 90 6.44 -10.84 5.22
C ALA A 90 7.80 -11.54 5.28
N PHE A 91 8.88 -10.76 5.24
CA PHE A 91 10.24 -11.26 5.05
C PHE A 91 10.73 -12.12 6.22
N ILE A 92 10.58 -11.63 7.46
CA ILE A 92 11.05 -12.32 8.66
C ILE A 92 10.16 -13.52 8.99
N SER A 93 8.83 -13.38 8.94
CA SER A 93 7.96 -14.52 9.27
C SER A 93 8.07 -15.64 8.23
N GLN A 94 8.20 -15.32 6.93
CA GLN A 94 8.42 -16.33 5.88
C GLN A 94 9.81 -16.99 6.01
N ALA A 95 10.87 -16.23 6.27
CA ALA A 95 12.21 -16.78 6.53
C ALA A 95 12.24 -17.69 7.78
N HIS A 96 11.60 -17.28 8.87
CA HIS A 96 11.47 -18.08 10.08
C HIS A 96 10.62 -19.35 9.86
N GLY A 97 9.55 -19.25 9.06
CA GLY A 97 8.75 -20.41 8.62
C GLY A 97 9.57 -21.44 7.83
N ALA A 98 10.46 -20.95 6.95
CA ALA A 98 11.43 -21.77 6.21
C ALA A 98 12.63 -22.22 7.05
N LYS A 99 12.76 -21.75 8.30
CA LYS A 99 13.89 -21.98 9.24
C LYS A 99 15.23 -21.41 8.75
N ASN A 100 15.19 -20.34 7.94
CA ASN A 100 16.37 -19.64 7.45
C ASN A 100 16.72 -18.44 8.36
N GLU A 101 17.21 -18.73 9.57
CA GLU A 101 17.56 -17.70 10.57
C GLU A 101 18.70 -16.78 10.12
N ARG A 102 19.58 -17.25 9.21
CA ARG A 102 20.62 -16.41 8.58
C ARG A 102 19.99 -15.29 7.75
N LEU A 103 18.97 -15.61 6.95
CA LEU A 103 18.25 -14.66 6.11
C LEU A 103 17.46 -13.63 6.93
N VAL A 104 16.92 -14.02 8.10
CA VAL A 104 16.33 -13.07 9.06
C VAL A 104 17.35 -11.99 9.45
N GLY A 105 18.59 -12.39 9.74
CA GLY A 105 19.68 -11.46 10.03
C GLY A 105 20.00 -10.51 8.86
N VAL A 106 20.02 -11.01 7.62
CA VAL A 106 20.22 -10.20 6.41
C VAL A 106 19.14 -9.11 6.31
N TYR A 107 17.86 -9.46 6.48
CA TYR A 107 16.76 -8.49 6.44
C TYR A 107 16.87 -7.44 7.55
N VAL A 108 17.20 -7.83 8.78
CA VAL A 108 17.37 -6.90 9.91
C VAL A 108 18.49 -5.89 9.64
N TYR A 109 19.66 -6.35 9.18
CA TYR A 109 20.76 -5.45 8.85
C TYR A 109 20.46 -4.55 7.63
N GLN A 110 19.73 -5.07 6.64
CA GLN A 110 19.30 -4.29 5.47
C GLN A 110 18.31 -3.19 5.89
N SER A 111 17.34 -3.50 6.76
CA SER A 111 16.43 -2.50 7.30
C SER A 111 17.14 -1.45 8.14
N TYR A 112 18.12 -1.80 8.99
CA TYR A 112 18.92 -0.77 9.68
C TYR A 112 19.64 0.19 8.72
N PHE A 113 20.22 -0.32 7.64
CA PHE A 113 20.86 0.51 6.62
C PHE A 113 19.87 1.47 5.97
N ILE A 114 18.67 0.99 5.62
CA ILE A 114 17.58 1.82 5.09
C ILE A 114 17.10 2.85 6.13
N MET A 115 16.93 2.46 7.40
CA MET A 115 16.53 3.37 8.48
C MET A 115 17.53 4.51 8.68
N ILE A 116 18.84 4.23 8.58
CA ILE A 116 19.87 5.29 8.61
C ILE A 116 19.65 6.26 7.44
N ILE A 117 19.53 5.74 6.21
CA ILE A 117 19.35 6.57 5.00
C ILE A 117 18.09 7.45 5.11
N LEU A 118 16.97 6.88 5.58
CA LEU A 118 15.70 7.60 5.75
C LEU A 118 15.72 8.59 6.93
N SER A 119 16.52 8.34 7.98
CA SER A 119 16.64 9.27 9.11
C SER A 119 17.29 10.61 8.73
N ILE A 120 18.15 10.65 7.70
CA ILE A 120 18.87 11.86 7.26
C ILE A 120 17.91 12.96 6.74
N PRO A 121 17.04 12.71 5.74
CA PRO A 121 16.08 13.73 5.28
C PRO A 121 15.05 14.09 6.36
N ILE A 122 14.67 13.15 7.25
CA ILE A 122 13.77 13.43 8.38
C ILE A 122 14.44 14.39 9.37
N ALA A 123 15.69 14.16 9.77
CA ALA A 123 16.43 15.06 10.65
C ALA A 123 16.61 16.46 10.03
N PHE A 124 16.84 16.54 8.71
CA PHE A 124 16.87 17.81 7.99
C PHE A 124 15.52 18.54 8.05
N LEU A 125 14.42 17.83 7.76
CA LEU A 125 13.05 18.36 7.86
C LEU A 125 12.73 18.87 9.28
N TRP A 126 13.12 18.12 10.31
CA TRP A 126 12.91 18.49 11.72
C TRP A 126 13.72 19.73 12.12
N TYR A 127 14.96 19.88 11.63
CA TYR A 127 15.78 21.06 11.89
C TYR A 127 15.17 22.35 11.32
N PHE A 128 14.61 22.27 10.10
CA PHE A 128 13.94 23.38 9.39
C PHE A 128 12.43 23.50 9.66
N SER A 129 11.86 22.63 10.50
CA SER A 129 10.42 22.53 10.79
C SER A 129 9.73 23.86 11.09
N GLY A 130 10.34 24.71 11.93
CA GLY A 130 9.76 26.02 12.25
C GLY A 130 9.66 26.97 11.04
N SER A 131 10.60 26.90 10.10
CA SER A 131 10.49 27.64 8.83
C SER A 131 9.39 27.07 7.94
N VAL A 132 9.28 25.74 7.86
CA VAL A 132 8.20 25.06 7.11
C VAL A 132 6.83 25.45 7.66
N MET A 133 6.63 25.41 8.98
CA MET A 133 5.38 25.75 9.65
C MET A 133 5.00 27.23 9.46
N VAL A 134 5.97 28.15 9.54
CA VAL A 134 5.75 29.58 9.24
C VAL A 134 5.39 29.78 7.76
N SER A 135 6.01 29.04 6.82
CA SER A 135 5.61 29.06 5.41
C SER A 135 4.19 28.52 5.18
N LEU A 136 3.73 27.58 6.01
CA LEU A 136 2.35 27.10 6.07
C LEU A 136 1.40 28.05 6.83
N LYS A 137 1.83 29.29 7.13
CA LYS A 137 1.07 30.34 7.83
C LYS A 137 0.66 30.00 9.27
N GLN A 138 1.37 29.08 9.93
CA GLN A 138 1.21 28.85 11.36
C GLN A 138 1.76 30.04 12.16
N ASP A 139 1.21 30.25 13.36
CA ASP A 139 1.72 31.27 14.28
C ASP A 139 3.20 31.06 14.60
N HIS A 140 3.95 32.17 14.72
CA HIS A 140 5.40 32.13 14.94
C HIS A 140 5.80 31.54 16.30
N VAL A 141 4.98 31.70 17.35
CA VAL A 141 5.24 31.16 18.68
C VAL A 141 4.97 29.66 18.70
N VAL A 142 3.82 29.24 18.16
CA VAL A 142 3.45 27.82 18.02
C VAL A 142 4.47 27.07 17.15
N ALA A 143 4.85 27.62 16.00
CA ALA A 143 5.87 27.05 15.12
C ALA A 143 7.25 26.95 15.79
N ASN A 144 7.60 27.88 16.68
CA ASN A 144 8.84 27.84 17.45
C ASN A 144 8.79 26.75 18.55
N TYR A 145 7.66 26.53 19.21
CA TYR A 145 7.48 25.41 20.14
C TYR A 145 7.54 24.06 19.42
N ALA A 146 6.83 23.91 18.30
CA ALA A 146 6.88 22.70 17.48
C ALA A 146 8.30 22.40 16.95
N ARG A 147 9.04 23.44 16.53
CA ARG A 147 10.46 23.31 16.17
C ARG A 147 11.32 22.86 17.34
N LYS A 148 11.14 23.43 18.53
CA LYS A 148 11.87 22.99 19.74
C LYS A 148 11.57 21.52 20.03
N TYR A 149 10.31 21.11 19.97
CA TYR A 149 9.89 19.73 20.20
C TYR A 149 10.66 18.77 19.29
N LEU A 150 10.62 18.99 17.98
CA LEU A 150 11.29 18.16 16.98
C LEU A 150 12.83 18.16 17.09
N ILE A 151 13.46 19.31 17.36
CA ILE A 151 14.92 19.37 17.55
C ILE A 151 15.36 18.58 18.79
N TRP A 152 14.58 18.63 19.88
CA TRP A 152 14.90 17.88 21.10
C TRP A 152 14.48 16.41 21.03
N GLN A 153 13.54 16.04 20.14
CA GLN A 153 13.21 14.65 19.81
C GLN A 153 14.21 14.02 18.81
N MET A 154 14.93 14.84 18.03
CA MET A 154 15.86 14.39 16.98
C MET A 154 16.90 13.34 17.43
N PRO A 155 17.47 13.39 18.66
CA PRO A 155 18.38 12.34 19.14
C PRO A 155 17.70 10.97 19.33
N GLY A 156 16.39 10.94 19.59
CA GLY A 156 15.58 9.72 19.72
C GLY A 156 15.27 9.03 18.39
N LEU A 157 15.30 9.75 17.26
CA LEU A 157 14.90 9.25 15.93
C LEU A 157 15.60 7.95 15.52
N VAL A 158 16.93 7.89 15.55
CA VAL A 158 17.66 6.67 15.14
C VAL A 158 17.45 5.52 16.14
N PRO A 159 17.55 5.73 17.47
CA PRO A 159 17.14 4.72 18.45
C PRO A 159 15.71 4.20 18.27
N PHE A 160 14.73 5.06 17.99
CA PHE A 160 13.34 4.71 17.73
C PHE A 160 13.19 3.81 16.49
N LEU A 161 13.80 4.20 15.36
CA LEU A 161 13.75 3.39 14.14
C LEU A 161 14.46 2.04 14.34
N PHE A 162 15.55 2.00 15.09
CA PHE A 162 16.26 0.76 15.38
C PHE A 162 15.52 -0.14 16.38
N LEU A 163 14.85 0.45 17.37
CA LEU A 163 13.92 -0.24 18.27
C LEU A 163 12.81 -0.90 17.47
N SER A 164 12.17 -0.15 16.57
CA SER A 164 11.09 -0.64 15.70
C SER A 164 11.53 -1.86 14.87
N VAL A 165 12.74 -1.84 14.27
CA VAL A 165 13.28 -3.00 13.53
C VAL A 165 13.50 -4.24 14.42
N ILE A 166 14.02 -4.09 15.66
CA ILE A 166 14.18 -5.25 16.55
C ILE A 166 12.82 -5.75 17.03
N GLN A 167 11.92 -4.84 17.38
CA GLN A 167 10.55 -5.16 17.82
C GLN A 167 9.83 -5.98 16.74
N GLU A 168 9.76 -5.47 15.51
CA GLU A 168 9.12 -6.15 14.37
C GLU A 168 9.75 -7.54 14.13
N CYS A 169 11.08 -7.64 14.24
CA CYS A 169 11.80 -8.91 14.11
C CYS A 169 11.39 -9.90 15.21
N LEU A 170 11.42 -9.50 16.49
CA LEU A 170 11.04 -10.38 17.60
C LEU A 170 9.58 -10.78 17.53
N GLN A 171 8.68 -9.88 17.15
CA GLN A 171 7.26 -10.17 16.94
C GLN A 171 7.08 -11.21 15.83
N ASN A 172 7.78 -11.08 14.70
CA ASN A 172 7.70 -12.03 13.58
C ASN A 172 8.41 -13.37 13.82
N LEU A 173 9.35 -13.42 14.76
CA LEU A 173 9.87 -14.66 15.39
C LEU A 173 8.92 -15.25 16.45
N GLN A 174 7.70 -14.71 16.60
CA GLN A 174 6.68 -15.08 17.59
C GLN A 174 7.10 -14.85 19.07
N ILE A 175 8.10 -13.97 19.30
CA ILE A 175 8.63 -13.58 20.63
C ILE A 175 8.02 -12.25 21.06
N VAL A 176 6.71 -12.23 21.34
CA VAL A 176 5.94 -11.01 21.61
C VAL A 176 5.97 -10.50 23.07
N ILE A 177 6.34 -11.34 24.04
CA ILE A 177 6.31 -10.96 25.47
C ILE A 177 7.47 -10.03 25.84
N ALA A 178 8.65 -10.20 25.23
CA ALA A 178 9.81 -9.38 25.54
C ALA A 178 9.67 -7.93 25.05
N PRO A 179 9.22 -7.68 23.80
CA PRO A 179 8.87 -6.33 23.35
C PRO A 179 7.83 -5.65 24.24
N LEU A 180 6.71 -6.31 24.53
CA LEU A 180 5.66 -5.81 25.43
C LEU A 180 6.20 -5.36 26.80
N VAL A 181 7.04 -6.18 27.44
CA VAL A 181 7.61 -5.85 28.77
C VAL A 181 8.59 -4.68 28.68
N ILE A 182 9.38 -4.60 27.61
CA ILE A 182 10.34 -3.50 27.40
C ILE A 182 9.61 -2.19 27.09
N ASN A 183 8.56 -2.21 26.26
CA ASN A 183 7.72 -1.05 25.99
C ASN A 183 6.95 -0.60 27.24
N LEU A 184 6.48 -1.51 28.10
CA LEU A 184 5.89 -1.16 29.39
C LEU A 184 6.90 -0.51 30.36
N ILE A 185 8.15 -0.98 30.38
CA ILE A 185 9.25 -0.34 31.14
C ILE A 185 9.52 1.06 30.58
N GLY A 186 9.62 1.19 29.25
CA GLY A 186 9.84 2.47 28.57
C GLY A 186 8.75 3.50 28.83
N PHE A 187 7.48 3.08 28.83
CA PHE A 187 6.34 3.92 29.22
C PHE A 187 6.45 4.41 30.68
N GLY A 188 6.81 3.52 31.61
CA GLY A 188 7.05 3.89 33.01
C GLY A 188 8.23 4.85 33.19
N VAL A 189 9.33 4.63 32.44
CA VAL A 189 10.50 5.52 32.39
C VAL A 189 10.12 6.87 31.79
N ASN A 190 9.34 6.90 30.72
CA ASN A 190 8.85 8.13 30.09
C ASN A 190 8.07 8.99 31.09
N ILE A 191 7.06 8.43 31.78
CA ILE A 191 6.29 9.14 32.81
C ILE A 191 7.20 9.69 33.91
N PHE A 192 8.15 8.89 34.39
CA PHE A 192 9.08 9.28 35.45
C PHE A 192 10.00 10.45 35.01
N LEU A 193 10.58 10.36 33.80
CA LEU A 193 11.44 11.39 33.24
C LEU A 193 10.66 12.66 32.91
N ASN A 194 9.43 12.54 32.39
CA ASN A 194 8.54 13.67 32.13
C ASN A 194 8.30 14.46 33.41
N PHE A 195 7.88 13.79 34.49
CA PHE A 195 7.69 14.44 35.79
C PHE A 195 8.99 15.05 36.35
N GLY A 196 10.13 14.38 36.15
CA GLY A 196 11.46 14.87 36.50
C GLY A 196 11.83 16.17 35.77
N PHE A 197 11.97 16.11 34.45
CA PHE A 197 12.49 17.21 33.63
C PHE A 197 11.50 18.34 33.38
N VAL A 198 10.19 18.07 33.24
CA VAL A 198 9.20 19.13 32.99
C VAL A 198 9.03 20.01 34.22
N TYR A 199 8.90 19.40 35.41
CA TYR A 199 8.64 20.14 36.65
C TYR A 199 9.88 20.44 37.50
N GLY A 200 11.02 19.77 37.26
CA GLY A 200 12.23 19.88 38.10
C GLY A 200 12.16 19.04 39.38
N ALA A 201 11.47 17.90 39.32
CA ALA A 201 11.32 16.99 40.45
C ALA A 201 12.59 16.12 40.65
N PHE A 202 12.71 15.47 41.82
CA PHE A 202 13.78 14.50 42.12
C PHE A 202 15.23 15.00 41.93
N HIS A 203 15.47 16.31 42.05
CA HIS A 203 16.75 17.00 41.77
C HIS A 203 17.14 17.10 40.29
N PHE A 204 16.24 16.76 39.35
CA PHE A 204 16.45 17.06 37.93
C PHE A 204 16.36 18.58 37.66
N PRO A 205 17.06 19.09 36.63
CA PRO A 205 16.88 20.46 36.18
C PRO A 205 15.46 20.65 35.63
N LYS A 206 14.83 21.78 35.94
CA LYS A 206 13.54 22.16 35.36
C LYS A 206 13.73 22.64 33.91
N LEU A 207 13.54 21.75 32.95
CA LEU A 207 13.62 22.01 31.51
C LEU A 207 12.29 22.54 30.92
N GLY A 208 11.19 22.45 31.68
CA GLY A 208 9.87 22.91 31.21
C GLY A 208 9.43 22.15 29.96
N PHE A 209 9.00 22.89 28.93
CA PHE A 209 8.58 22.33 27.64
C PHE A 209 9.59 21.35 27.02
N ILE A 210 10.88 21.64 27.12
CA ILE A 210 11.95 20.81 26.54
C ILE A 210 12.07 19.46 27.28
N GLY A 211 11.57 19.36 28.51
CA GLY A 211 11.66 18.16 29.34
C GLY A 211 10.96 16.94 28.74
N SER A 212 9.83 17.11 28.04
CA SER A 212 9.07 16.01 27.43
C SER A 212 9.79 15.34 26.26
N PRO A 213 10.16 16.03 25.15
CA PRO A 213 10.86 15.37 24.03
C PRO A 213 12.23 14.80 24.44
N VAL A 214 12.90 15.38 25.44
CA VAL A 214 14.10 14.80 26.06
C VAL A 214 13.78 13.50 26.81
N SER A 215 12.67 13.46 27.56
CA SER A 215 12.20 12.25 28.25
C SER A 215 11.86 11.13 27.27
N THR A 216 11.18 11.45 26.17
CA THR A 216 10.78 10.49 25.14
C THR A 216 12.00 9.97 24.39
N SER A 217 12.92 10.83 23.95
CA SER A 217 14.19 10.41 23.33
C SER A 217 15.05 9.51 24.24
N ILE A 218 15.15 9.81 25.53
CA ILE A 218 15.89 8.96 26.49
C ILE A 218 15.18 7.62 26.70
N SER A 219 13.84 7.62 26.73
CA SER A 219 13.04 6.40 26.90
C SER A 219 13.18 5.48 25.68
N GLU A 220 13.10 6.01 24.47
CA GLU A 220 13.37 5.30 23.21
C GLU A 220 14.77 4.69 23.20
N PHE A 221 15.79 5.45 23.61
CA PHE A 221 17.17 4.95 23.71
C PHE A 221 17.31 3.81 24.73
N ILE A 222 16.67 3.93 25.90
CA ILE A 222 16.67 2.88 26.93
C ILE A 222 15.95 1.63 26.41
N MET A 223 14.79 1.77 25.76
CA MET A 223 14.06 0.64 25.15
C MET A 223 14.90 -0.05 24.09
N PHE A 224 15.53 0.70 23.18
CA PHE A 224 16.45 0.16 22.17
C PHE A 224 17.59 -0.64 22.80
N VAL A 225 18.27 -0.08 23.82
CA VAL A 225 19.38 -0.76 24.51
C VAL A 225 18.90 -2.03 25.22
N LEU A 226 17.75 -2.00 25.91
CA LEU A 226 17.17 -3.18 26.56
C LEU A 226 16.79 -4.27 25.55
N MET A 227 16.22 -3.89 24.41
CA MET A 227 15.84 -4.84 23.34
C MET A 227 17.08 -5.47 22.70
N TYR A 228 18.13 -4.67 22.45
CA TYR A 228 19.41 -5.16 21.94
C TYR A 228 20.12 -6.09 22.93
N ILE A 229 20.12 -5.75 24.23
CA ILE A 229 20.64 -6.64 25.29
C ILE A 229 19.85 -7.96 25.33
N TYR A 230 18.51 -7.91 25.25
CA TYR A 230 17.68 -9.11 25.23
C TYR A 230 18.03 -10.03 24.06
N LEU A 231 18.15 -9.47 22.86
CA LEU A 231 18.56 -10.16 21.62
C LEU A 231 19.89 -10.91 21.82
N LYS A 232 20.93 -10.21 22.29
CA LYS A 232 22.27 -10.79 22.54
C LYS A 232 22.29 -11.82 23.67
N VAL A 233 21.58 -11.58 24.78
CA VAL A 233 21.53 -12.49 25.94
C VAL A 233 20.79 -13.78 25.59
N LYS A 234 19.72 -13.70 24.80
CA LYS A 234 18.99 -14.87 24.28
C LYS A 234 19.69 -15.54 23.09
N LYS A 235 20.70 -14.90 22.50
CA LYS A 235 21.46 -15.36 21.33
C LYS A 235 20.54 -15.64 20.13
N ILE A 236 19.53 -14.80 19.94
CA ILE A 236 18.58 -14.88 18.82
C ILE A 236 19.32 -14.62 17.51
N ASP A 237 20.29 -13.72 17.55
CA ASP A 237 21.15 -13.32 16.45
C ASP A 237 22.37 -14.23 16.21
N LYS A 238 22.42 -15.42 16.84
CA LYS A 238 23.57 -16.33 16.78
C LYS A 238 23.96 -16.71 15.35
N GLU A 239 22.99 -16.81 14.45
CA GLU A 239 23.18 -17.24 13.06
C GLU A 239 23.15 -16.07 12.07
N TRP A 240 22.95 -14.84 12.58
CA TRP A 240 22.92 -13.63 11.79
C TRP A 240 24.34 -13.19 11.44
N LYS A 241 24.62 -13.04 10.14
CA LYS A 241 25.89 -12.55 9.64
C LYS A 241 25.68 -11.22 8.94
N LEU A 242 26.57 -10.27 9.21
CA LEU A 242 26.63 -9.03 8.43
C LEU A 242 27.39 -9.32 7.13
N GLU A 243 26.64 -9.50 6.05
CA GLU A 243 27.20 -9.81 4.74
C GLU A 243 27.38 -8.55 3.90
N LYS A 244 28.36 -8.54 2.98
CA LYS A 244 28.58 -7.39 2.08
C LYS A 244 27.37 -7.14 1.17
N SER A 245 26.62 -8.20 0.83
CA SER A 245 25.36 -8.19 0.09
C SER A 245 24.29 -7.28 0.73
N VAL A 246 24.30 -7.08 2.05
CA VAL A 246 23.37 -6.20 2.77
C VAL A 246 23.44 -4.75 2.29
N PHE A 247 24.64 -4.27 1.93
CA PHE A 247 24.89 -2.88 1.55
C PHE A 247 24.80 -2.61 0.05
N ASN A 248 24.58 -3.64 -0.78
CA ASN A 248 24.49 -3.46 -2.22
C ASN A 248 23.12 -2.84 -2.57
N PRO A 249 23.05 -1.63 -3.16
CA PRO A 249 21.78 -0.98 -3.47
C PRO A 249 20.94 -1.73 -4.53
N LEU A 250 21.57 -2.57 -5.37
CA LEU A 250 20.85 -3.45 -6.30
C LEU A 250 19.95 -4.45 -5.55
N ASN A 251 20.32 -4.79 -4.31
CA ASN A 251 19.61 -5.75 -3.47
C ASN A 251 18.40 -5.15 -2.74
N LEU A 252 18.17 -3.84 -2.88
CA LEU A 252 17.01 -3.14 -2.30
C LEU A 252 15.73 -3.32 -3.12
N GLY A 253 15.82 -3.76 -4.38
CA GLY A 253 14.70 -3.77 -5.34
C GLY A 253 13.41 -4.40 -4.79
N PRO A 254 13.41 -5.66 -4.31
CA PRO A 254 12.20 -6.26 -3.75
C PRO A 254 11.79 -5.77 -2.37
N PHE A 255 12.73 -5.30 -1.54
CA PHE A 255 12.38 -4.64 -0.28
C PHE A 255 11.57 -3.36 -0.57
N LEU A 256 12.01 -2.57 -1.56
CA LEU A 256 11.27 -1.41 -2.08
C LEU A 256 9.93 -1.83 -2.71
N LYS A 257 9.89 -2.90 -3.51
CA LYS A 257 8.68 -3.41 -4.17
C LYS A 257 7.60 -3.90 -3.20
N VAL A 258 7.98 -4.37 -2.00
CA VAL A 258 7.06 -4.80 -0.94
C VAL A 258 6.71 -3.65 0.00
N GLY A 259 7.69 -2.81 0.36
CA GLY A 259 7.53 -1.72 1.33
C GLY A 259 6.88 -0.45 0.78
N LEU A 260 7.21 0.01 -0.44
CA LEU A 260 6.59 1.22 -1.01
C LEU A 260 5.05 1.16 -1.04
N PRO A 261 4.41 0.04 -1.45
CA PRO A 261 2.96 -0.08 -1.35
C PRO A 261 2.42 0.05 0.08
N ILE A 262 3.10 -0.50 1.11
CA ILE A 262 2.68 -0.36 2.52
C ILE A 262 2.77 1.10 2.93
N VAL A 263 3.92 1.75 2.67
CA VAL A 263 4.15 3.16 2.98
C VAL A 263 3.06 4.06 2.38
N PHE A 264 2.73 3.88 1.10
CA PHE A 264 1.67 4.66 0.46
C PHE A 264 0.27 4.30 0.96
N THR A 265 0.02 3.06 1.39
CA THR A 265 -1.25 2.64 2.01
C THR A 265 -1.46 3.43 3.31
N MET A 266 -0.51 3.35 4.24
CA MET A 266 -0.56 4.06 5.53
C MET A 266 -0.68 5.58 5.36
N LEU A 267 0.08 6.17 4.42
CA LEU A 267 0.02 7.61 4.16
C LEU A 267 -1.33 8.06 3.58
N ILE A 268 -1.99 7.24 2.75
CA ILE A 268 -3.32 7.55 2.19
C ILE A 268 -4.40 7.47 3.27
N GLU A 269 -4.29 6.51 4.18
CA GLU A 269 -5.21 6.34 5.31
C GLU A 269 -5.11 7.49 6.30
N GLU A 270 -3.90 7.92 6.64
CA GLU A 270 -3.70 9.10 7.50
C GLU A 270 -4.24 10.39 6.83
N LEU A 271 -3.97 10.55 5.54
CA LEU A 271 -4.34 11.75 4.78
C LEU A 271 -5.86 12.01 4.74
N ILE A 272 -6.70 10.97 4.80
CA ILE A 272 -8.16 11.18 4.81
C ILE A 272 -8.66 11.76 6.14
N TYR A 273 -8.04 11.41 7.27
CA TYR A 273 -8.39 11.98 8.58
C TYR A 273 -7.93 13.43 8.67
N GLU A 274 -6.72 13.74 8.21
CA GLU A 274 -6.23 15.13 8.15
C GLU A 274 -7.05 16.00 7.19
N LEU A 275 -7.46 15.47 6.03
CA LEU A 275 -8.36 16.17 5.11
C LEU A 275 -9.73 16.42 5.74
N THR A 276 -10.33 15.43 6.39
CA THR A 276 -11.66 15.59 7.01
C THR A 276 -11.61 16.47 8.26
N LEU A 277 -10.50 16.49 8.99
CA LEU A 277 -10.23 17.46 10.06
C LEU A 277 -10.13 18.88 9.51
N PHE A 278 -9.42 19.10 8.39
CA PHE A 278 -9.35 20.40 7.72
C PHE A 278 -10.73 20.88 7.26
N LEU A 279 -11.53 20.00 6.65
CA LEU A 279 -12.91 20.31 6.23
C LEU A 279 -13.81 20.61 7.44
N ALA A 280 -13.71 19.86 8.53
CA ALA A 280 -14.44 20.14 9.78
C ALA A 280 -14.01 21.49 10.40
N GLY A 281 -12.72 21.84 10.32
CA GLY A 281 -12.18 23.16 10.67
C GLY A 281 -12.81 24.30 9.87
N ALA A 282 -12.96 24.10 8.56
CA ALA A 282 -13.61 25.06 7.67
C ALA A 282 -15.13 25.21 7.90
N MET A 283 -15.81 24.18 8.46
CA MET A 283 -17.21 24.29 8.90
C MET A 283 -17.38 25.11 10.19
N GLY A 284 -16.44 25.01 11.14
CA GLY A 284 -16.47 25.78 12.38
C GLY A 284 -15.75 25.11 13.54
N THR A 285 -15.46 25.89 14.60
CA THR A 285 -14.69 25.41 15.77
C THR A 285 -15.42 24.32 16.57
N ILE A 286 -16.75 24.34 16.60
CA ILE A 286 -17.57 23.30 17.23
C ILE A 286 -17.46 22.00 16.43
N GLN A 287 -17.65 22.08 15.12
CA GLN A 287 -17.58 20.96 14.18
C GLN A 287 -16.20 20.29 14.22
N MET A 288 -15.13 21.08 14.16
CA MET A 288 -13.74 20.62 14.33
C MET A 288 -13.56 19.87 15.65
N GLY A 289 -13.93 20.48 16.78
CA GLY A 289 -13.77 19.85 18.11
C GLY A 289 -14.54 18.54 18.24
N VAL A 290 -15.75 18.44 17.68
CA VAL A 290 -16.53 17.20 17.64
C VAL A 290 -15.84 16.11 16.80
N HIS A 291 -15.29 16.47 15.63
CA HIS A 291 -14.56 15.55 14.77
C HIS A 291 -13.26 15.06 15.44
N THR A 292 -12.43 15.97 15.97
CA THR A 292 -11.19 15.64 16.68
C THR A 292 -11.42 14.67 17.84
N ILE A 293 -12.49 14.85 18.64
CA ILE A 293 -12.81 13.94 19.77
C ILE A 293 -13.09 12.51 19.28
N LEU A 294 -13.85 12.37 18.19
CA LEU A 294 -14.20 11.08 17.63
C LEU A 294 -13.02 10.40 16.95
N VAL A 295 -12.21 11.14 16.19
CA VAL A 295 -10.99 10.62 15.55
C VAL A 295 -9.96 10.15 16.58
N ASN A 296 -9.73 10.89 17.67
CA ASN A 296 -8.85 10.45 18.75
C ASN A 296 -9.36 9.17 19.45
N PHE A 297 -10.68 8.98 19.54
CA PHE A 297 -11.25 7.75 20.08
C PHE A 297 -11.14 6.57 19.10
N ASP A 298 -11.27 6.85 17.79
CA ASP A 298 -11.09 5.83 16.76
C ASP A 298 -9.62 5.39 16.65
N TYR A 299 -8.61 6.28 16.78
CA TYR A 299 -7.19 5.85 16.86
C TYR A 299 -6.89 4.91 18.04
N LEU A 300 -7.53 5.11 19.19
CA LEU A 300 -7.44 4.20 20.34
C LEU A 300 -8.00 2.80 20.01
N LEU A 301 -9.06 2.72 19.20
CA LEU A 301 -9.66 1.46 18.75
C LEU A 301 -8.90 0.82 17.59
N TYR A 302 -8.36 1.63 16.68
CA TYR A 302 -7.46 1.22 15.61
C TYR A 302 -6.20 0.56 16.18
N SER A 303 -5.66 1.07 17.30
CA SER A 303 -4.53 0.44 18.00
C SER A 303 -4.78 -1.03 18.39
N ILE A 304 -6.04 -1.40 18.65
CA ILE A 304 -6.46 -2.79 18.89
C ILE A 304 -6.51 -3.58 17.57
N GLY A 305 -7.01 -2.97 16.49
CA GLY A 305 -7.01 -3.54 15.14
C GLY A 305 -5.60 -3.80 14.60
N LEU A 306 -4.70 -2.83 14.74
CA LEU A 306 -3.30 -2.90 14.33
C LEU A 306 -2.52 -3.99 15.08
N GLY A 307 -2.61 -4.03 16.41
CA GLY A 307 -1.99 -5.09 17.20
C GLY A 307 -2.51 -6.50 16.88
N PHE A 308 -3.79 -6.61 16.47
CA PHE A 308 -4.32 -7.86 15.93
C PHE A 308 -3.77 -8.17 14.53
N SER A 309 -3.71 -7.17 13.65
CA SER A 309 -3.22 -7.26 12.27
C SER A 309 -1.78 -7.78 12.18
N VAL A 310 -0.85 -7.22 12.97
CA VAL A 310 0.56 -7.68 13.03
C VAL A 310 0.65 -9.16 13.39
N GLY A 311 -0.08 -9.62 14.42
CA GLY A 311 -0.05 -11.03 14.80
C GLY A 311 -0.71 -11.96 13.76
N VAL A 312 -1.71 -11.48 13.02
CA VAL A 312 -2.27 -12.19 11.86
C VAL A 312 -1.25 -12.31 10.73
N SER A 313 -0.53 -11.23 10.47
CA SER A 313 0.54 -11.12 9.46
C SER A 313 1.67 -12.10 9.73
N THR A 314 2.29 -12.02 10.92
CA THR A 314 3.29 -12.99 11.40
C THR A 314 2.82 -14.43 11.26
N ARG A 315 1.58 -14.73 11.65
CA ARG A 315 1.06 -16.10 11.66
C ARG A 315 0.87 -16.67 10.26
N ILE A 316 0.43 -15.85 9.31
CA ILE A 316 0.19 -16.26 7.92
C ILE A 316 1.50 -16.39 7.16
N GLY A 317 2.41 -15.42 7.29
CA GLY A 317 3.73 -15.48 6.65
C GLY A 317 4.56 -16.67 7.14
N TYR A 318 4.50 -16.98 8.43
CA TYR A 318 5.10 -18.22 8.99
C TYR A 318 4.61 -19.49 8.27
N PHE A 319 3.29 -19.67 8.10
CA PHE A 319 2.77 -20.86 7.41
C PHE A 319 3.10 -20.90 5.92
N LEU A 320 3.10 -19.74 5.25
CA LEU A 320 3.45 -19.66 3.83
C LEU A 320 4.94 -19.99 3.60
N GLY A 321 5.83 -19.45 4.42
CA GLY A 321 7.27 -19.75 4.39
C GLY A 321 7.59 -21.19 4.82
N SER A 322 6.78 -21.80 5.70
CA SER A 322 6.92 -23.22 6.06
C SER A 322 6.40 -24.21 5.01
N GLY A 323 5.95 -23.74 3.84
CA GLY A 323 5.37 -24.60 2.80
C GLY A 323 3.99 -25.16 3.12
N ASP A 324 3.23 -24.56 4.07
CA ASP A 324 1.89 -25.02 4.45
C ASP A 324 0.78 -24.02 4.03
N PRO A 325 0.37 -24.02 2.75
CA PRO A 325 -0.71 -23.18 2.26
C PRO A 325 -2.08 -23.53 2.87
N ILE A 326 -2.24 -24.71 3.48
CA ILE A 326 -3.51 -25.17 4.04
C ILE A 326 -3.70 -24.55 5.42
N SER A 327 -2.67 -24.57 6.27
CA SER A 327 -2.67 -23.89 7.56
C SER A 327 -2.70 -22.36 7.39
N ALA A 328 -2.01 -21.79 6.39
CA ALA A 328 -2.13 -20.36 6.06
C ALA A 328 -3.59 -19.96 5.73
N ARG A 329 -4.26 -20.74 4.88
CA ARG A 329 -5.68 -20.54 4.54
C ARG A 329 -6.61 -20.73 5.75
N LEU A 330 -6.28 -21.66 6.65
CA LEU A 330 -7.05 -21.89 7.87
C LEU A 330 -6.90 -20.72 8.85
N SER A 331 -5.66 -20.29 9.10
CA SER A 331 -5.31 -19.14 9.94
C SER A 331 -6.08 -17.91 9.49
N THR A 332 -5.99 -17.55 8.20
CA THR A 332 -6.77 -16.47 7.57
C THR A 332 -8.27 -16.53 7.88
N ARG A 333 -8.90 -17.71 7.82
CA ARG A 333 -10.33 -17.87 8.14
C ARG A 333 -10.63 -17.71 9.63
N CYS A 334 -9.72 -18.12 10.50
CA CYS A 334 -9.81 -17.86 11.94
C CYS A 334 -9.59 -16.37 12.24
N SER A 335 -8.65 -15.71 11.56
CA SER A 335 -8.38 -14.28 11.68
C SER A 335 -9.60 -13.43 11.34
N TYR A 336 -10.31 -13.68 10.24
CA TYR A 336 -11.56 -12.97 9.94
C TYR A 336 -12.66 -13.16 10.97
N PHE A 337 -12.77 -14.36 11.55
CA PHE A 337 -13.76 -14.62 12.61
C PHE A 337 -13.43 -13.84 13.89
N ILE A 338 -12.15 -13.76 14.26
CA ILE A 338 -11.69 -12.99 15.42
C ILE A 338 -11.77 -11.48 15.14
N GLY A 339 -11.38 -11.01 13.95
CA GLY A 339 -11.48 -9.62 13.51
C GLY A 339 -12.91 -9.10 13.51
N PHE A 340 -13.88 -9.92 13.08
CA PHE A 340 -15.32 -9.61 13.21
C PHE A 340 -15.74 -9.42 14.68
N ILE A 341 -15.23 -10.26 15.59
CA ILE A 341 -15.49 -10.14 17.04
C ILE A 341 -14.83 -8.88 17.61
N ILE A 342 -13.59 -8.55 17.20
CA ILE A 342 -12.89 -7.32 17.62
C ILE A 342 -13.66 -6.09 17.14
N GLY A 343 -14.08 -6.04 15.87
CA GLY A 343 -14.92 -4.95 15.35
C GLY A 343 -16.25 -4.82 16.11
N ALA A 344 -16.89 -5.94 16.46
CA ALA A 344 -18.11 -5.92 17.27
C ALA A 344 -17.87 -5.41 18.70
N ILE A 345 -16.72 -5.74 19.30
CA ILE A 345 -16.29 -5.23 20.61
C ILE A 345 -16.00 -3.72 20.53
N ASN A 346 -15.20 -3.27 19.56
CA ASN A 346 -14.88 -1.85 19.34
C ASN A 346 -16.16 -1.02 19.16
N SER A 347 -17.06 -1.45 18.27
CA SER A 347 -18.37 -0.82 18.06
C SER A 347 -19.21 -0.76 19.34
N SER A 348 -19.24 -1.85 20.11
CA SER A 348 -19.96 -1.92 21.39
C SER A 348 -19.38 -0.97 22.44
N ILE A 349 -18.05 -0.79 22.47
CA ILE A 349 -17.36 0.16 23.35
C ILE A 349 -17.77 1.59 22.99
N VAL A 350 -17.72 1.99 21.72
CA VAL A 350 -18.16 3.33 21.26
C VAL A 350 -19.61 3.60 21.67
N ILE A 351 -20.54 2.67 21.35
CA ILE A 351 -21.98 2.85 21.64
C ILE A 351 -22.25 2.96 23.14
N SER A 352 -21.53 2.17 23.96
CA SER A 352 -21.67 2.20 25.42
C SER A 352 -21.13 3.49 26.03
N LEU A 353 -19.98 3.97 25.54
CA LEU A 353 -19.31 5.16 26.05
C LEU A 353 -19.79 6.48 25.42
N ARG A 354 -20.61 6.47 24.35
CA ARG A 354 -21.02 7.65 23.56
C ARG A 354 -21.43 8.89 24.35
N LYS A 355 -22.11 8.71 25.50
CA LYS A 355 -22.57 9.81 26.38
C LYS A 355 -21.45 10.42 27.21
N HIS A 356 -20.33 9.72 27.36
CA HIS A 356 -19.17 10.07 28.15
C HIS A 356 -17.99 10.55 27.28
N LEU A 357 -17.87 10.10 26.02
CA LEU A 357 -16.76 10.48 25.12
C LEU A 357 -16.52 12.00 25.06
N GLY A 358 -17.57 12.80 24.89
CA GLY A 358 -17.46 14.26 24.83
C GLY A 358 -16.92 14.92 26.11
N TYR A 359 -17.14 14.30 27.27
CA TYR A 359 -16.67 14.81 28.58
C TYR A 359 -15.18 14.55 28.82
N ILE A 360 -14.53 13.67 28.04
CA ILE A 360 -13.09 13.40 28.16
C ILE A 360 -12.28 14.64 27.74
N PHE A 361 -12.79 15.39 26.75
CA PHE A 361 -12.05 16.46 26.08
C PHE A 361 -12.74 17.83 26.09
N SER A 362 -14.02 17.94 26.50
CA SER A 362 -14.75 19.22 26.47
C SER A 362 -15.75 19.39 27.61
N SER A 363 -15.86 20.63 28.09
CA SER A 363 -16.94 21.08 28.98
C SER A 363 -18.15 21.65 28.22
N SER A 364 -18.09 21.78 26.89
CA SER A 364 -19.16 22.37 26.09
C SER A 364 -20.29 21.38 25.85
N LYS A 365 -21.47 21.66 26.41
CA LYS A 365 -22.68 20.83 26.24
C LYS A 365 -23.07 20.62 24.78
N THR A 366 -22.79 21.58 23.90
CA THR A 366 -23.06 21.47 22.46
C THR A 366 -22.17 20.40 21.82
N ILE A 367 -20.86 20.46 22.07
CA ILE A 367 -19.88 19.47 21.58
C ILE A 367 -20.22 18.08 22.14
N ILE A 368 -20.46 17.97 23.45
CA ILE A 368 -20.82 16.71 24.11
C ILE A 368 -22.06 16.06 23.47
N ASN A 369 -23.10 16.86 23.19
CA ASN A 369 -24.33 16.35 22.58
C ASN A 369 -24.11 15.89 21.13
N GLN A 370 -23.35 16.65 20.33
CA GLN A 370 -23.03 16.29 18.95
C GLN A 370 -22.12 15.04 18.87
N VAL A 371 -21.08 14.94 19.72
CA VAL A 371 -20.26 13.72 19.86
C VAL A 371 -21.14 12.50 20.20
N SER A 372 -22.07 12.63 21.15
CA SER A 372 -22.97 11.55 21.57
C SER A 372 -23.96 11.09 20.48
N GLN A 373 -24.24 11.94 19.48
CA GLN A 373 -25.02 11.61 18.28
C GLN A 373 -24.16 11.03 17.16
N LEU A 374 -22.95 11.57 16.93
CA LEU A 374 -22.05 11.13 15.87
C LEU A 374 -21.25 9.86 16.22
N ALA A 375 -21.14 9.51 17.51
CA ALA A 375 -20.56 8.25 17.97
C ALA A 375 -21.23 7.01 17.36
N TYR A 376 -22.48 7.08 16.88
CA TYR A 376 -23.07 5.97 16.12
C TYR A 376 -22.39 5.73 14.76
N TYR A 377 -21.85 6.77 14.14
CA TYR A 377 -21.07 6.66 12.90
C TYR A 377 -19.66 6.14 13.19
N SER A 378 -18.96 6.69 14.19
CA SER A 378 -17.67 6.13 14.67
C SER A 378 -17.80 4.65 15.10
N ALA A 379 -18.92 4.24 15.70
CA ALA A 379 -19.18 2.84 16.02
C ALA A 379 -19.33 1.93 14.79
N VAL A 380 -19.89 2.42 13.69
CA VAL A 380 -19.96 1.70 12.41
C VAL A 380 -18.59 1.69 11.74
N HIS A 381 -17.89 2.82 11.77
CA HIS A 381 -16.53 2.96 11.27
C HIS A 381 -15.58 1.97 11.94
N ALA A 382 -15.45 2.01 13.27
CA ALA A 382 -14.59 1.12 14.06
C ALA A 382 -14.95 -0.37 13.92
N PHE A 383 -16.18 -0.72 13.52
CA PHE A 383 -16.52 -2.09 13.14
C PHE A 383 -15.90 -2.48 11.81
N ILE A 384 -16.04 -1.64 10.78
CA ILE A 384 -15.55 -1.92 9.42
C ILE A 384 -14.02 -1.87 9.41
N ASP A 385 -13.45 -0.86 10.06
CA ASP A 385 -12.02 -0.63 10.23
C ASP A 385 -11.32 -1.88 10.79
N ALA A 386 -11.71 -2.38 11.96
CA ALA A 386 -11.11 -3.59 12.54
C ALA A 386 -11.17 -4.83 11.61
N ASN A 387 -12.18 -4.94 10.74
CA ASN A 387 -12.25 -6.01 9.72
C ASN A 387 -11.34 -5.73 8.52
N TYR A 388 -11.16 -4.47 8.15
CA TYR A 388 -10.26 -4.01 7.09
C TYR A 388 -8.79 -4.14 7.53
N THR A 389 -8.40 -3.64 8.71
CA THR A 389 -7.04 -3.83 9.27
C THR A 389 -6.70 -5.31 9.43
N THR A 390 -7.68 -6.15 9.80
CA THR A 390 -7.51 -7.62 9.82
C THR A 390 -7.12 -8.18 8.45
N PHE A 391 -7.66 -7.63 7.35
CA PHE A 391 -7.25 -8.03 6.00
C PHE A 391 -5.86 -7.51 5.64
N GLU A 392 -5.48 -6.31 6.03
CA GLU A 392 -4.15 -5.78 5.75
C GLU A 392 -3.07 -6.69 6.33
N GLY A 393 -3.27 -7.18 7.56
CA GLY A 393 -2.40 -8.20 8.15
C GLY A 393 -2.33 -9.49 7.31
N VAL A 394 -3.43 -9.90 6.66
CA VAL A 394 -3.39 -11.03 5.70
C VAL A 394 -2.56 -10.66 4.46
N MET A 395 -2.56 -9.41 3.98
CA MET A 395 -1.76 -8.98 2.83
C MET A 395 -0.28 -8.91 3.18
N HIS A 396 0.04 -8.30 4.32
CA HIS A 396 1.39 -8.17 4.86
C HIS A 396 1.99 -9.56 5.05
N GLY A 397 1.28 -10.51 5.67
CA GLY A 397 1.74 -11.90 5.83
C GLY A 397 1.95 -12.65 4.51
N ILE A 398 1.19 -12.35 3.45
CA ILE A 398 1.44 -12.87 2.10
C ILE A 398 2.64 -12.16 1.43
N GLY A 399 2.92 -10.91 1.78
CA GLY A 399 3.92 -10.07 1.11
C GLY A 399 3.52 -9.76 -0.33
N SER A 400 2.25 -9.37 -0.54
CA SER A 400 1.70 -8.97 -1.84
C SER A 400 0.82 -7.74 -1.66
N ASN A 401 1.46 -6.60 -1.44
CA ASN A 401 0.80 -5.39 -0.92
C ASN A 401 0.28 -4.43 -2.01
N VAL A 402 0.70 -4.60 -3.28
CA VAL A 402 0.22 -3.76 -4.40
C VAL A 402 -1.31 -3.80 -4.56
N PRO A 403 -2.01 -4.95 -4.48
CA PRO A 403 -3.47 -4.97 -4.50
C PRO A 403 -4.11 -4.28 -3.29
N GLY A 404 -3.48 -4.34 -2.11
CA GLY A 404 -3.90 -3.59 -0.92
C GLY A 404 -3.87 -2.08 -1.21
N PHE A 405 -2.69 -1.56 -1.55
CA PHE A 405 -2.47 -0.17 -1.94
C PHE A 405 -3.47 0.34 -2.99
N LEU A 406 -3.72 -0.42 -4.06
CA LEU A 406 -4.69 -0.02 -5.08
C LEU A 406 -6.12 0.07 -4.54
N ILE A 407 -6.52 -0.87 -3.67
CA ILE A 407 -7.83 -0.83 -3.03
C ILE A 407 -7.94 0.38 -2.10
N THR A 408 -6.93 0.65 -1.28
CA THR A 408 -6.85 1.81 -0.38
C THR A 408 -6.91 3.13 -1.17
N PHE A 409 -6.16 3.24 -2.26
CA PHE A 409 -6.15 4.39 -3.16
C PHE A 409 -7.54 4.70 -3.74
N PHE A 410 -8.27 3.69 -4.22
CA PHE A 410 -9.62 3.91 -4.76
C PHE A 410 -10.67 4.15 -3.65
N GLY A 411 -10.61 3.43 -2.53
CA GLY A 411 -11.58 3.56 -1.44
C GLY A 411 -11.41 4.84 -0.62
N PHE A 412 -10.21 5.11 -0.12
CA PHE A 412 -9.91 6.30 0.69
C PHE A 412 -9.62 7.52 -0.20
N LEU A 413 -8.55 7.49 -1.00
CA LEU A 413 -8.11 8.70 -1.70
C LEU A 413 -9.09 9.17 -2.79
N THR A 414 -9.80 8.25 -3.45
CA THR A 414 -10.79 8.61 -4.48
C THR A 414 -12.20 8.74 -3.88
N ILE A 415 -12.81 7.64 -3.44
CA ILE A 415 -14.23 7.64 -3.02
C ILE A 415 -14.46 8.50 -1.76
N SER A 416 -13.68 8.28 -0.69
CA SER A 416 -13.87 9.04 0.56
C SER A 416 -13.58 10.53 0.38
N THR A 417 -12.46 10.90 -0.26
CA THR A 417 -12.13 12.30 -0.57
C THR A 417 -13.22 12.99 -1.37
N THR A 418 -13.69 12.40 -2.48
CA THR A 418 -14.72 13.00 -3.32
C THR A 418 -16.02 13.18 -2.56
N LEU A 419 -16.47 12.17 -1.80
CA LEU A 419 -17.68 12.30 -0.97
C LEU A 419 -17.52 13.32 0.16
N SER A 420 -16.33 13.44 0.75
CA SER A 420 -16.04 14.44 1.78
C SER A 420 -16.20 15.87 1.24
N PHE A 421 -15.68 16.14 0.04
CA PHE A 421 -15.89 17.43 -0.63
C PHE A 421 -17.35 17.65 -1.04
N VAL A 422 -18.05 16.65 -1.58
CA VAL A 422 -19.47 16.76 -1.95
C VAL A 422 -20.33 17.07 -0.72
N PHE A 423 -20.14 16.35 0.38
CA PHE A 423 -20.91 16.56 1.61
C PHE A 423 -20.48 17.80 2.40
N PHE A 424 -19.26 18.31 2.22
CA PHE A 424 -18.83 19.59 2.81
C PHE A 424 -19.70 20.76 2.32
N PHE A 425 -20.12 20.76 1.05
CA PHE A 425 -21.00 21.79 0.50
C PHE A 425 -22.50 21.55 0.76
N GLU A 426 -22.89 20.42 1.38
CA GLU A 426 -24.29 20.10 1.69
C GLU A 426 -24.64 20.58 3.13
N PRO A 427 -25.37 21.69 3.29
CA PRO A 427 -25.51 22.36 4.59
C PRO A 427 -26.27 21.54 5.63
N ASN A 428 -27.02 20.52 5.22
CA ASN A 428 -27.81 19.66 6.11
C ASN A 428 -27.00 18.50 6.74
N LEU A 429 -25.79 18.23 6.25
CA LEU A 429 -24.99 17.08 6.69
C LEU A 429 -23.91 17.43 7.72
N GLU A 430 -23.33 18.64 7.69
CA GLU A 430 -22.21 19.05 8.55
C GLU A 430 -21.15 17.92 8.70
N VAL A 431 -20.61 17.73 9.92
CA VAL A 431 -19.63 16.69 10.26
C VAL A 431 -20.17 15.27 10.04
N LYS A 432 -21.49 15.05 10.09
CA LYS A 432 -22.09 13.73 9.74
C LYS A 432 -21.78 13.36 8.28
N GLY A 433 -21.72 14.33 7.38
CA GLY A 433 -21.31 14.11 5.99
C GLY A 433 -19.91 13.49 5.90
N LEU A 434 -18.95 14.08 6.61
CA LEU A 434 -17.56 13.61 6.65
C LEU A 434 -17.42 12.20 7.25
N TRP A 435 -18.23 11.85 8.25
CA TRP A 435 -18.25 10.47 8.76
C TRP A 435 -18.87 9.48 7.77
N ILE A 436 -19.89 9.88 7.01
CA ILE A 436 -20.48 9.03 5.97
C ILE A 436 -19.48 8.78 4.83
N SER A 437 -18.71 9.79 4.40
CA SER A 437 -17.70 9.60 3.35
C SER A 437 -16.58 8.65 3.77
N ILE A 438 -16.06 8.77 5.00
CA ILE A 438 -15.07 7.81 5.55
C ILE A 438 -15.65 6.39 5.56
N ILE A 439 -16.85 6.21 6.13
CA ILE A 439 -17.53 4.90 6.20
C ILE A 439 -17.74 4.30 4.80
N VAL A 440 -18.16 5.08 3.81
CA VAL A 440 -18.36 4.59 2.44
C VAL A 440 -17.04 4.22 1.78
N GLY A 441 -15.99 5.01 1.99
CA GLY A 441 -14.64 4.72 1.51
C GLY A 441 -14.12 3.39 2.03
N ILE A 442 -14.04 3.23 3.35
CA ILE A 442 -13.53 1.99 3.98
C ILE A 442 -14.44 0.78 3.74
N SER A 443 -15.77 0.98 3.64
CA SER A 443 -16.70 -0.09 3.20
C SER A 443 -16.39 -0.56 1.79
N SER A 444 -16.13 0.37 0.86
CA SER A 444 -15.78 0.02 -0.52
C SER A 444 -14.47 -0.76 -0.59
N SER A 445 -13.47 -0.36 0.23
CA SER A 445 -12.21 -1.09 0.41
C SER A 445 -12.46 -2.52 0.92
N ALA A 446 -13.15 -2.68 2.06
CA ALA A 446 -13.45 -3.98 2.67
C ALA A 446 -14.26 -4.91 1.74
N ILE A 447 -15.16 -4.36 0.91
CA ILE A 447 -15.89 -5.11 -0.11
C ILE A 447 -14.94 -5.55 -1.24
N ALA A 448 -14.16 -4.63 -1.82
CA ALA A 448 -13.19 -4.94 -2.88
C ALA A 448 -12.21 -6.04 -2.46
N VAL A 449 -11.71 -5.94 -1.23
CA VAL A 449 -10.91 -6.97 -0.52
C VAL A 449 -11.55 -8.36 -0.57
N ILE A 450 -12.80 -8.48 -0.12
CA ILE A 450 -13.49 -9.78 0.01
C ILE A 450 -13.79 -10.39 -1.37
N PHE A 451 -14.21 -9.57 -2.33
CA PHE A 451 -14.67 -10.06 -3.63
C PHE A 451 -13.55 -10.22 -4.67
N LEU A 452 -12.59 -9.30 -4.72
CA LEU A 452 -11.53 -9.29 -5.74
C LEU A 452 -10.31 -10.09 -5.29
N PHE A 453 -9.86 -9.91 -4.04
CA PHE A 453 -8.63 -10.54 -3.57
C PHE A 453 -8.89 -11.92 -2.94
N LEU A 454 -9.58 -11.99 -1.80
CA LEU A 454 -9.64 -13.21 -0.96
C LEU A 454 -10.28 -14.42 -1.67
N ARG A 455 -11.23 -14.20 -2.56
CA ARG A 455 -11.83 -15.27 -3.39
C ARG A 455 -10.90 -15.81 -4.48
N ARG A 456 -9.86 -15.07 -4.85
CA ARG A 456 -8.92 -15.38 -5.95
C ARG A 456 -7.52 -15.79 -5.48
N VAL A 457 -7.22 -15.73 -4.18
CA VAL A 457 -5.91 -16.15 -3.63
C VAL A 457 -5.68 -17.64 -3.87
N ASN A 458 -4.74 -17.95 -4.77
CA ASN A 458 -4.16 -19.29 -4.89
C ASN A 458 -3.10 -19.47 -3.78
N TRP A 459 -3.54 -20.01 -2.65
CA TRP A 459 -2.70 -20.25 -1.46
C TRP A 459 -1.46 -21.07 -1.77
N LYS A 460 -1.54 -22.08 -2.67
CA LYS A 460 -0.37 -22.86 -3.07
C LYS A 460 0.67 -21.97 -3.74
N LYS A 461 0.28 -21.22 -4.78
CA LYS A 461 1.18 -20.27 -5.47
C LYS A 461 1.81 -19.24 -4.51
N GLN A 462 1.07 -18.75 -3.51
CA GLN A 462 1.63 -17.81 -2.53
C GLN A 462 2.63 -18.48 -1.58
N SER A 463 2.41 -19.74 -1.20
CA SER A 463 3.38 -20.51 -0.40
C SER A 463 4.63 -20.87 -1.23
N ASP A 464 4.46 -21.26 -2.50
CA ASP A 464 5.58 -21.52 -3.42
C ASP A 464 6.46 -20.25 -3.57
N ILE A 465 5.84 -19.07 -3.73
CA ILE A 465 6.53 -17.76 -3.78
C ILE A 465 7.21 -17.41 -2.45
N ALA A 466 6.55 -17.66 -1.31
CA ALA A 466 7.11 -17.38 0.02
C ALA A 466 8.32 -18.26 0.33
N VAL A 467 8.24 -19.56 0.02
CA VAL A 467 9.37 -20.50 0.13
C VAL A 467 10.52 -20.04 -0.77
N LEU A 468 10.26 -19.67 -2.03
CA LEU A 468 11.30 -19.20 -2.95
C LEU A 468 12.01 -17.94 -2.42
N ARG A 469 11.27 -16.96 -1.89
CA ARG A 469 11.84 -15.76 -1.24
C ARG A 469 12.68 -16.09 0.00
N ALA A 470 12.30 -17.14 0.73
CA ALA A 470 12.95 -17.56 1.97
C ALA A 470 14.13 -18.53 1.78
N THR A 471 14.30 -19.10 0.58
CA THR A 471 15.32 -20.12 0.27
C THR A 471 16.39 -19.66 -0.70
N HIS A 472 16.08 -18.76 -1.65
CA HIS A 472 17.13 -18.15 -2.46
C HIS A 472 17.97 -17.19 -1.61
N GLU A 473 19.24 -17.54 -1.42
CA GLU A 473 20.24 -16.50 -1.14
C GLU A 473 20.23 -15.52 -2.31
N TRP A 474 20.12 -14.23 -1.99
CA TRP A 474 19.95 -13.15 -2.95
C TRP A 474 21.17 -12.94 -3.89
N SER A 475 22.23 -13.73 -3.72
CA SER A 475 23.60 -13.43 -4.15
C SER A 475 24.14 -14.32 -5.28
N SER A 476 23.34 -14.68 -6.30
CA SER A 476 23.86 -15.48 -7.41
C SER A 476 23.34 -15.16 -8.82
N SER A 477 22.24 -14.40 -8.98
CA SER A 477 21.70 -14.11 -10.33
C SER A 477 22.37 -12.93 -11.04
N SER A 478 22.90 -11.95 -10.30
CA SER A 478 23.53 -10.76 -10.90
C SER A 478 24.98 -10.95 -11.34
N GLU A 479 25.68 -11.97 -10.81
CA GLU A 479 27.05 -12.29 -11.24
C GLU A 479 27.03 -13.20 -12.47
N SER A 480 26.11 -14.19 -12.52
CA SER A 480 25.93 -15.06 -13.69
C SER A 480 25.49 -14.31 -14.96
N GLU A 481 24.60 -13.31 -14.83
CA GLU A 481 24.24 -12.46 -15.97
C GLU A 481 25.46 -11.68 -16.47
N SER A 482 26.25 -11.06 -15.58
CA SER A 482 27.44 -10.29 -15.97
C SER A 482 28.60 -11.10 -16.53
N GLU A 483 28.81 -12.34 -16.05
CA GLU A 483 29.83 -13.23 -16.63
C GLU A 483 29.38 -13.75 -18.00
N SER A 484 28.11 -14.15 -18.15
CA SER A 484 27.56 -14.59 -19.45
C SER A 484 27.51 -13.51 -20.53
N GLU A 485 27.22 -12.25 -20.17
CA GLU A 485 27.32 -11.11 -21.09
C GLU A 485 28.78 -10.83 -21.49
N SER A 486 29.74 -11.02 -20.57
CA SER A 486 31.18 -10.80 -20.85
C SER A 486 31.86 -11.90 -21.68
N GLU A 487 31.32 -13.12 -21.68
CA GLU A 487 31.76 -14.21 -22.54
C GLU A 487 31.10 -14.13 -23.93
N THR A 488 29.80 -13.79 -23.99
CA THR A 488 29.11 -13.63 -25.28
C THR A 488 29.58 -12.43 -26.11
N GLU A 489 30.05 -11.32 -25.51
CA GLU A 489 30.71 -10.25 -26.28
C GLU A 489 32.05 -10.69 -26.90
N LYS A 490 32.82 -11.56 -26.24
CA LYS A 490 34.12 -12.03 -26.77
C LYS A 490 33.96 -13.00 -27.94
N ASP A 491 33.01 -13.92 -27.85
CA ASP A 491 32.73 -14.87 -28.94
C ASP A 491 32.15 -14.17 -30.19
N HIS A 492 31.41 -13.07 -30.00
CA HIS A 492 30.90 -12.27 -31.12
C HIS A 492 32.00 -11.53 -31.89
N ASP A 493 33.00 -10.97 -31.21
CA ASP A 493 34.12 -10.29 -31.87
C ASP A 493 35.07 -11.27 -32.60
N GLU A 494 35.30 -12.48 -32.06
CA GLU A 494 36.16 -13.44 -32.76
C GLU A 494 35.50 -14.01 -34.04
N PHE A 495 34.16 -14.14 -34.05
CA PHE A 495 33.42 -14.66 -35.21
C PHE A 495 33.40 -13.69 -36.40
N ILE A 496 33.42 -12.37 -36.14
CA ILE A 496 33.45 -11.35 -37.21
C ILE A 496 34.82 -11.31 -37.91
N SER A 497 35.90 -11.67 -37.21
CA SER A 497 37.27 -11.65 -37.76
C SER A 497 37.57 -12.73 -38.84
N LYS A 498 36.77 -13.80 -38.91
CA LYS A 498 37.04 -14.99 -39.74
C LYS A 498 36.25 -15.10 -41.05
N SER A 499 35.42 -14.11 -41.39
CA SER A 499 34.59 -14.14 -42.61
C SER A 499 35.19 -13.43 -43.84
N SER A 500 36.39 -12.83 -43.71
CA SER A 500 36.95 -11.95 -44.75
C SER A 500 38.38 -12.31 -45.20
N THR A 501 38.67 -13.58 -45.51
CA THR A 501 39.79 -13.93 -46.42
C THR A 501 39.65 -15.33 -47.02
N SER A 502 39.38 -15.41 -48.32
CA SER A 502 39.52 -16.65 -49.09
C SER A 502 40.06 -16.38 -50.50
N SER A 503 41.39 -16.42 -50.67
CA SER A 503 42.03 -16.58 -51.98
C SER A 503 43.49 -17.03 -51.84
N SER A 504 43.92 -17.97 -52.71
CA SER A 504 45.29 -18.52 -52.85
C SER A 504 45.84 -19.31 -51.63
N SER A 505 46.65 -20.38 -51.77
CA SER A 505 47.03 -21.19 -52.94
C SER A 505 47.80 -22.46 -52.51
N SER A 506 47.58 -23.59 -53.21
CA SER A 506 48.54 -24.68 -53.57
C SER A 506 49.52 -25.31 -52.56
N SER A 507 49.67 -26.65 -52.68
CA SER A 507 50.87 -27.50 -52.36
C SER A 507 51.29 -27.62 -50.87
N SER A 508 51.88 -28.72 -50.36
CA SER A 508 52.21 -30.06 -50.91
C SER A 508 52.66 -31.05 -49.79
N SER A 509 52.39 -32.35 -49.97
CA SER A 509 53.10 -33.57 -49.49
C SER A 509 54.17 -33.55 -48.36
N SER A 510 54.06 -34.49 -47.39
CA SER A 510 55.05 -35.57 -47.04
C SER A 510 54.72 -36.18 -45.65
N THR A 511 54.52 -37.50 -45.44
CA THR A 511 55.41 -38.70 -45.34
C THR A 511 56.34 -38.84 -44.12
N PHE A 512 55.89 -39.69 -43.16
CA PHE A 512 56.55 -40.91 -42.63
C PHE A 512 57.78 -40.87 -41.67
N SER A 513 57.83 -41.89 -40.78
CA SER A 513 59.00 -42.43 -40.00
C SER A 513 59.65 -41.55 -38.90
N SER A 514 60.33 -42.07 -37.85
CA SER A 514 60.35 -43.36 -37.10
C SER A 514 61.39 -43.26 -35.92
N GLU A 515 61.57 -44.32 -35.11
CA GLU A 515 62.62 -44.51 -34.05
C GLU A 515 62.32 -43.77 -32.70
N SER A 516 62.12 -44.43 -31.54
CA SER A 516 63.02 -45.24 -30.66
C SER A 516 64.18 -44.41 -30.04
N SER A 517 64.52 -44.47 -28.74
CA SER A 517 64.32 -45.50 -27.70
C SER A 517 64.50 -44.97 -26.26
N GLU A 518 63.92 -45.67 -25.28
CA GLU A 518 64.37 -45.83 -23.86
C GLU A 518 64.67 -44.58 -22.99
N ASN A 519 63.90 -44.38 -21.91
CA ASN A 519 64.32 -44.78 -20.54
C ASN A 519 63.12 -44.72 -19.56
N GLU A 520 63.32 -45.29 -18.37
CA GLU A 520 62.28 -45.66 -17.39
C GLU A 520 61.89 -44.53 -16.41
N ASP A 521 60.86 -44.85 -15.60
CA ASP A 521 60.35 -44.18 -14.39
C ASP A 521 59.27 -43.07 -14.50
N GLU A 522 58.36 -43.12 -13.50
CA GLU A 522 57.20 -42.25 -13.21
C GLU A 522 55.96 -42.38 -14.14
N ASN A 523 55.01 -43.24 -13.74
CA ASN A 523 53.66 -43.35 -14.31
C ASN A 523 52.64 -43.71 -13.21
N GLU A 524 51.99 -42.71 -12.59
CA GLU A 524 50.74 -42.95 -11.82
C GLU A 524 49.72 -41.78 -11.82
N ASP A 525 50.04 -40.58 -12.33
CA ASP A 525 49.17 -39.38 -12.24
C ASP A 525 48.46 -38.92 -13.55
N GLU A 526 48.69 -39.53 -14.72
CA GLU A 526 48.08 -39.05 -15.99
C GLU A 526 46.69 -39.65 -16.36
N ASN A 527 46.24 -40.69 -15.68
CA ASN A 527 44.95 -41.35 -15.99
C ASN A 527 43.70 -40.68 -15.37
N GLU A 528 43.84 -39.73 -14.44
CA GLU A 528 42.69 -38.99 -13.90
C GLU A 528 42.29 -37.78 -14.75
N ASN A 529 43.23 -37.14 -15.45
CA ASN A 529 42.95 -35.96 -16.29
C ASN A 529 42.22 -36.29 -17.59
N THR A 530 42.51 -37.43 -18.23
CA THR A 530 41.78 -37.85 -19.45
C THR A 530 40.34 -38.25 -19.16
N ASN A 531 40.08 -38.97 -18.06
CA ASN A 531 38.72 -39.30 -17.64
C ASN A 531 37.93 -38.07 -17.15
N SER A 532 38.59 -37.09 -16.54
CA SER A 532 37.95 -35.82 -16.15
C SER A 532 37.50 -35.01 -17.37
N ASN A 533 38.35 -34.90 -18.40
CA ASN A 533 38.01 -34.18 -19.63
C ASN A 533 36.89 -34.86 -20.44
N ILE A 534 36.80 -36.20 -20.45
CA ILE A 534 35.71 -36.93 -21.12
C ILE A 534 34.37 -36.66 -20.40
N ASN A 535 34.33 -36.73 -19.07
CA ASN A 535 33.13 -36.43 -18.29
C ASN A 535 32.66 -34.97 -18.49
N ILE A 536 33.58 -34.01 -18.59
CA ILE A 536 33.24 -32.59 -18.83
C ILE A 536 32.60 -32.41 -20.22
N ILE A 537 33.11 -33.09 -21.24
CA ILE A 537 32.55 -33.05 -22.60
C ILE A 537 31.16 -33.70 -22.66
N GLU A 538 30.93 -34.82 -21.95
CA GLU A 538 29.59 -35.43 -21.86
C GLU A 538 28.59 -34.52 -21.13
N ILE A 539 28.97 -33.90 -20.00
CA ILE A 539 28.12 -32.95 -19.26
C ILE A 539 27.82 -31.69 -20.09
N GLN A 540 28.78 -31.17 -20.87
CA GLN A 540 28.55 -30.05 -21.77
C GLN A 540 27.57 -30.41 -22.91
N ASN A 541 27.65 -31.63 -23.44
CA ASN A 541 26.73 -32.12 -24.48
C ASN A 541 25.31 -32.38 -23.92
N GLU A 542 25.17 -32.89 -22.69
CA GLU A 542 23.86 -33.03 -22.05
C GLU A 542 23.21 -31.66 -21.79
N ASN A 543 23.95 -30.70 -21.23
CA ASN A 543 23.47 -29.34 -21.00
C ASN A 543 23.11 -28.59 -22.31
N GLN A 544 23.81 -28.83 -23.42
CA GLN A 544 23.43 -28.27 -24.72
C GLN A 544 22.12 -28.89 -25.26
N ASN A 545 21.91 -30.20 -25.06
CA ASN A 545 20.68 -30.87 -25.48
C ASN A 545 19.47 -30.47 -24.61
N GLU A 546 19.64 -30.26 -23.30
CA GLU A 546 18.56 -29.73 -22.44
C GLU A 546 18.22 -28.29 -22.83
N ASN A 547 19.20 -27.42 -23.04
CA ASN A 547 18.97 -26.05 -23.52
C ASN A 547 18.30 -26.01 -24.91
N GLN A 548 18.60 -26.94 -25.83
CA GLN A 548 17.88 -27.03 -27.10
C GLN A 548 16.42 -27.46 -26.89
N ASN A 549 16.15 -28.46 -26.05
CA ASN A 549 14.79 -28.89 -25.73
C ASN A 549 13.96 -27.78 -25.04
N GLU A 550 14.54 -27.03 -24.09
CA GLU A 550 13.86 -25.90 -23.46
C GLU A 550 13.55 -24.78 -24.47
N ASN A 551 14.47 -24.47 -25.38
CA ASN A 551 14.24 -23.49 -26.45
C ASN A 551 13.15 -23.96 -27.44
N GLU A 552 13.07 -25.25 -27.78
CA GLU A 552 11.96 -25.78 -28.59
C GLU A 552 10.62 -25.68 -27.85
N ILE A 553 10.58 -26.01 -26.55
CA ILE A 553 9.37 -25.90 -25.72
C ILE A 553 8.93 -24.44 -25.56
N GLN A 554 9.87 -23.49 -25.37
CA GLN A 554 9.55 -22.07 -25.33
C GLN A 554 9.02 -21.57 -26.68
N ASN A 555 9.61 -21.98 -27.80
CA ASN A 555 9.12 -21.63 -29.14
C ASN A 555 7.74 -22.22 -29.44
N GLN A 556 7.44 -23.45 -29.00
CA GLN A 556 6.10 -24.04 -29.10
C GLN A 556 5.08 -23.24 -28.27
N ASN A 557 5.41 -22.92 -27.01
CA ASN A 557 4.55 -22.10 -26.14
C ASN A 557 4.33 -20.68 -26.70
N GLN A 558 5.33 -20.05 -27.32
CA GLN A 558 5.15 -18.75 -27.98
C GLN A 558 4.23 -18.85 -29.20
N ASN A 559 4.38 -19.89 -30.03
CA ASN A 559 3.50 -20.12 -31.18
C ASN A 559 2.05 -20.42 -30.76
N GLU A 560 1.81 -21.18 -29.69
CA GLU A 560 0.46 -21.40 -29.15
C GLU A 560 -0.17 -20.10 -28.64
N ASN A 561 0.57 -19.28 -27.90
CA ASN A 561 0.10 -17.98 -27.42
C ASN A 561 -0.19 -17.01 -28.58
N GLN A 562 0.63 -17.00 -29.64
CA GLN A 562 0.34 -16.20 -30.85
C GLN A 562 -0.94 -16.68 -31.55
N ASN A 563 -1.15 -17.99 -31.68
CA ASN A 563 -2.36 -18.56 -32.26
C ASN A 563 -3.62 -18.26 -31.42
N GLN A 564 -3.53 -18.30 -30.08
CA GLN A 564 -4.63 -17.89 -29.20
C GLN A 564 -4.96 -16.41 -29.38
N ASN A 565 -3.96 -15.52 -29.36
CA ASN A 565 -4.16 -14.08 -29.58
C ASN A 565 -4.75 -13.76 -30.96
N GLN A 566 -4.38 -14.49 -32.01
CA GLN A 566 -4.99 -14.34 -33.34
C GLN A 566 -6.47 -14.78 -33.34
N ASN A 567 -6.81 -15.88 -32.68
CA ASN A 567 -8.19 -16.35 -32.55
C ASN A 567 -9.07 -15.38 -31.71
N GLU A 568 -8.53 -14.81 -30.63
CA GLU A 568 -9.26 -13.80 -29.85
C GLU A 568 -9.50 -12.52 -30.66
N ASN A 569 -8.50 -12.04 -31.39
CA ASN A 569 -8.65 -10.87 -32.28
C ASN A 569 -9.66 -11.12 -33.42
N GLN A 570 -9.70 -12.33 -34.00
CA GLN A 570 -10.74 -12.70 -34.98
C GLN A 570 -12.14 -12.71 -34.35
N ASN A 571 -12.28 -13.25 -33.14
CA ASN A 571 -13.56 -13.27 -32.42
C ASN A 571 -14.05 -11.85 -32.06
N GLN A 572 -13.16 -10.96 -31.61
CA GLN A 572 -13.51 -9.56 -31.36
C GLN A 572 -13.90 -8.82 -32.66
N ASN A 573 -13.20 -9.04 -33.76
CA ASN A 573 -13.55 -8.46 -35.06
C ASN A 573 -14.92 -8.95 -35.56
N ASN A 574 -15.23 -10.24 -35.40
CA ASN A 574 -16.55 -10.79 -35.73
C ASN A 574 -17.67 -10.22 -34.85
N GLN A 575 -17.42 -10.02 -33.55
CA GLN A 575 -18.38 -9.34 -32.66
C GLN A 575 -18.60 -7.87 -33.05
N ASN A 576 -17.53 -7.14 -33.39
CA ASN A 576 -17.62 -5.75 -33.83
C ASN A 576 -18.37 -5.60 -35.16
N GLN A 577 -18.15 -6.50 -36.13
CA GLN A 577 -18.94 -6.52 -37.37
C GLN A 577 -20.42 -6.83 -37.12
N ASN A 578 -20.73 -7.79 -36.23
CA ASN A 578 -22.12 -8.08 -35.86
C ASN A 578 -22.80 -6.89 -35.17
N ASN A 579 -22.11 -6.18 -34.28
CA ASN A 579 -22.62 -4.97 -33.63
C ASN A 579 -22.83 -3.83 -34.63
N GLN A 580 -21.93 -3.64 -35.59
CA GLN A 580 -22.11 -2.67 -36.69
C GLN A 580 -23.30 -3.03 -37.58
N ASN A 581 -23.48 -4.31 -37.93
CA ASN A 581 -24.62 -4.78 -38.71
C ASN A 581 -25.95 -4.57 -37.98
N GLN A 582 -26.02 -4.84 -36.67
CA GLN A 582 -27.21 -4.54 -35.86
C GLN A 582 -27.49 -3.03 -35.77
N ASN A 583 -26.47 -2.19 -35.59
CA ASN A 583 -26.63 -0.74 -35.58
C ASN A 583 -27.12 -0.20 -36.94
N ASN A 584 -26.60 -0.71 -38.06
CA ASN A 584 -27.06 -0.35 -39.39
C ASN A 584 -28.50 -0.82 -39.65
N GLN A 585 -28.91 -2.00 -39.16
CA GLN A 585 -30.31 -2.44 -39.22
C GLN A 585 -31.23 -1.54 -38.38
N ASN A 586 -30.80 -1.17 -37.16
CA ASN A 586 -31.56 -0.26 -36.30
C ASN A 586 -31.71 1.15 -36.92
N GLN A 587 -30.65 1.71 -37.52
CA GLN A 587 -30.72 2.97 -38.26
C GLN A 587 -31.63 2.87 -39.49
N ASN A 588 -31.56 1.79 -40.26
CA ASN A 588 -32.46 1.58 -41.40
C ASN A 588 -33.93 1.47 -40.97
N ASN A 589 -34.21 0.78 -39.85
CA ASN A 589 -35.56 0.70 -39.28
C ASN A 589 -36.04 2.07 -38.77
N GLN A 590 -35.17 2.87 -38.14
CA GLN A 590 -35.49 4.25 -37.75
C GLN A 590 -35.78 5.14 -38.96
N ASN A 591 -34.98 5.06 -40.02
CA ASN A 591 -35.18 5.82 -41.26
C ASN A 591 -36.46 5.38 -41.99
N GLN A 592 -36.79 4.09 -42.01
CA GLN A 592 -38.07 3.61 -42.55
C GLN A 592 -39.25 4.13 -41.73
N ASN A 593 -39.18 4.11 -40.40
CA ASN A 593 -40.23 4.67 -39.53
C ASN A 593 -40.37 6.18 -39.69
N GLN A 594 -39.27 6.92 -39.87
CA GLN A 594 -39.32 8.36 -40.17
C GLN A 594 -39.95 8.63 -41.54
N ASN A 595 -39.59 7.89 -42.59
CA ASN A 595 -40.19 8.02 -43.91
C ASN A 595 -41.67 7.61 -43.93
N GLN A 596 -42.07 6.59 -43.16
CA GLN A 596 -43.48 6.26 -42.96
C GLN A 596 -44.22 7.41 -42.27
N ASN A 597 -43.68 7.95 -41.17
CA ASN A 597 -44.29 9.09 -40.48
C ASN A 597 -44.35 10.38 -41.33
N GLN A 598 -43.38 10.63 -42.21
CA GLN A 598 -43.42 11.74 -43.17
C GLN A 598 -44.47 11.50 -44.27
N ASN A 599 -44.55 10.30 -44.82
CA ASN A 599 -45.60 9.93 -45.78
C ASN A 599 -47.00 9.94 -45.16
N GLN A 600 -47.13 9.60 -43.87
CA GLN A 600 -48.38 9.70 -43.11
C GLN A 600 -48.77 11.17 -42.96
N LYS A 601 -47.86 12.03 -42.47
CA LYS A 601 -48.09 13.47 -42.38
C LYS A 601 -48.39 14.14 -43.72
N SER A 602 -47.76 13.71 -44.82
CA SER A 602 -48.09 14.22 -46.16
C SER A 602 -49.50 13.84 -46.57
N LYS A 603 -49.93 12.58 -46.31
CA LYS A 603 -51.30 12.15 -46.57
C LYS A 603 -52.31 12.87 -45.69
N ASP A 604 -52.01 13.07 -44.41
CA ASP A 604 -52.88 13.81 -43.49
C ASP A 604 -53.02 15.28 -43.95
N PHE A 605 -51.95 15.90 -44.44
CA PHE A 605 -51.98 17.26 -45.01
C PHE A 605 -52.76 17.35 -46.35
N ASP A 606 -52.60 16.35 -47.22
CA ASP A 606 -53.39 16.23 -48.46
C ASP A 606 -54.88 15.91 -48.19
N ILE A 607 -55.19 15.28 -47.06
CA ILE A 607 -56.55 15.03 -46.58
C ILE A 607 -57.16 16.33 -46.01
N ASP A 608 -56.44 17.05 -45.14
CA ASP A 608 -56.93 18.31 -44.55
C ASP A 608 -57.16 19.43 -45.59
N ILE A 609 -56.37 19.45 -46.69
CA ILE A 609 -56.61 20.36 -47.82
C ILE A 609 -57.85 19.96 -48.65
N ASN A 610 -58.16 18.66 -48.76
CA ASN A 610 -59.35 18.19 -49.49
C ASN A 610 -60.64 18.22 -48.64
N ILE A 611 -60.55 18.20 -47.31
CA ILE A 611 -61.73 18.26 -46.42
C ILE A 611 -62.27 19.69 -46.28
N ASN A 612 -61.44 20.73 -46.38
CA ASN A 612 -61.85 22.14 -46.27
C ASN A 612 -62.48 22.75 -47.55
N LEU A 613 -62.96 21.94 -48.49
CA LEU A 613 -63.45 22.42 -49.80
C LEU A 613 -64.82 21.87 -50.25
N ASN A 614 -65.62 21.24 -49.38
CA ASN A 614 -67.00 20.89 -49.68
C ASN A 614 -67.92 20.88 -48.44
N PHE A 615 -69.17 21.34 -48.66
CA PHE A 615 -70.32 21.38 -47.75
C PHE A 615 -70.46 22.57 -46.77
N ASP A 616 -70.83 23.72 -47.36
CA ASP A 616 -72.03 24.44 -46.90
C ASP A 616 -73.31 23.65 -47.28
N ILE A 617 -74.39 23.80 -46.50
CA ILE A 617 -75.80 23.98 -46.94
C ILE A 617 -76.75 24.00 -45.71
N ASP A 618 -77.51 25.09 -45.60
CA ASP A 618 -78.82 25.29 -44.91
C ASP A 618 -78.94 25.12 -43.36
N SER A 619 -79.62 26.01 -42.61
CA SER A 619 -80.33 27.27 -42.97
C SER A 619 -80.57 28.22 -41.77
N ASP A 620 -80.99 29.47 -42.09
CA ASP A 620 -81.80 30.44 -41.31
C ASP A 620 -81.24 30.97 -39.96
N SER A 621 -81.15 32.27 -39.65
CA SER A 621 -82.05 33.40 -39.98
C SER A 621 -81.45 34.77 -39.56
N ASP A 622 -81.78 35.84 -40.33
CA ASP A 622 -82.09 37.26 -39.97
C ASP A 622 -81.34 38.00 -38.82
N SER A 623 -80.99 39.30 -38.90
CA SER A 623 -80.91 40.29 -39.99
C SER A 623 -80.11 41.54 -39.52
N ASP A 624 -79.76 42.43 -40.46
CA ASP A 624 -79.36 43.86 -40.30
C ASP A 624 -77.96 44.18 -39.70
N SER A 625 -76.99 44.79 -40.43
CA SER A 625 -76.93 46.07 -41.21
C SER A 625 -76.70 47.32 -40.32
N ASP A 626 -75.84 48.32 -40.63
CA ASP A 626 -74.95 48.58 -41.78
C ASP A 626 -73.79 49.57 -41.42
N SER A 627 -72.68 49.50 -42.17
CA SER A 627 -71.79 50.57 -42.75
C SER A 627 -71.26 51.78 -41.89
N ASP A 628 -70.24 52.64 -42.18
CA ASP A 628 -69.26 52.99 -43.26
C ASP A 628 -68.15 53.90 -42.62
N SER A 629 -66.99 54.33 -43.18
CA SER A 629 -66.09 53.88 -44.29
C SER A 629 -64.70 54.64 -44.22
N ASP A 630 -63.78 54.33 -45.17
CA ASP A 630 -62.77 55.20 -45.82
C ASP A 630 -61.65 56.03 -45.12
N SER A 631 -60.40 55.51 -45.24
CA SER A 631 -59.19 56.13 -45.86
C SER A 631 -58.55 57.47 -45.39
N TYR A 632 -57.19 57.55 -45.35
CA TYR A 632 -56.31 58.43 -46.18
C TYR A 632 -54.79 58.47 -45.78
N LYS A 633 -53.92 58.19 -46.78
CA LYS A 633 -52.53 58.69 -47.11
C LYS A 633 -51.44 59.11 -46.07
N ALA A 634 -50.32 58.36 -46.09
CA ALA A 634 -48.98 58.66 -46.69
C ALA A 634 -47.89 59.60 -46.05
N ASN A 635 -46.62 59.17 -46.25
CA ASN A 635 -45.33 59.92 -46.37
C ASN A 635 -44.71 60.57 -45.09
N GLU A 636 -43.36 60.64 -44.85
CA GLU A 636 -42.14 60.15 -45.54
C GLU A 636 -40.84 60.30 -44.65
N LEU A 637 -39.68 59.83 -45.16
CA LEU A 637 -38.27 60.30 -44.91
C LEU A 637 -37.38 59.83 -43.70
N ASN A 638 -36.48 58.89 -44.02
CA ASN A 638 -34.99 58.96 -43.99
C ASN A 638 -34.12 59.18 -42.72
N LYS A 639 -33.29 58.16 -42.39
CA LYS A 639 -31.79 58.10 -42.33
C LYS A 639 -31.35 56.97 -41.35
N SER A 640 -30.63 55.89 -41.71
CA SER A 640 -29.40 55.64 -42.49
C SER A 640 -28.08 55.68 -41.68
N ASP A 641 -27.65 54.48 -41.29
CA ASP A 641 -26.30 53.88 -41.46
C ASP A 641 -25.07 54.30 -40.61
N ASP A 642 -24.61 53.32 -39.84
CA ASP A 642 -23.26 52.70 -39.87
C ASP A 642 -21.98 53.26 -39.18
N LEU A 643 -21.30 52.27 -38.56
CA LEU A 643 -19.86 51.91 -38.62
C LEU A 643 -18.82 52.34 -37.55
N ILE A 644 -17.93 51.36 -37.30
CA ILE A 644 -16.54 51.34 -36.76
C ILE A 644 -16.30 51.08 -35.24
N ASP A 645 -16.00 49.81 -35.00
CA ASP A 645 -15.03 49.12 -34.11
C ASP A 645 -13.84 49.83 -33.39
N LEU A 646 -13.23 49.02 -32.49
CA LEU A 646 -11.83 48.96 -32.00
C LEU A 646 -11.46 49.46 -30.57
N HIS A 647 -11.31 48.46 -29.67
CA HIS A 647 -10.17 48.22 -28.77
C HIS A 647 -9.62 49.34 -27.83
N SER A 648 -9.70 49.11 -26.50
CA SER A 648 -8.59 48.54 -25.67
C SER A 648 -8.60 48.93 -24.17
N ASN A 649 -8.05 48.03 -23.34
CA ASN A 649 -7.44 48.21 -22.01
C ASN A 649 -8.20 48.89 -20.83
N SER A 650 -8.57 48.06 -19.84
CA SER A 650 -8.12 48.11 -18.41
C SER A 650 -8.94 47.09 -17.60
N SER A 651 -8.42 46.14 -16.81
CA SER A 651 -7.46 46.16 -15.69
C SER A 651 -7.97 46.86 -14.43
N ASN A 652 -8.63 46.11 -13.54
CA ASN A 652 -8.67 46.20 -12.05
C ASN A 652 -9.75 45.24 -11.53
N SER A 653 -9.58 44.30 -10.58
CA SER A 653 -8.82 44.19 -9.31
C SER A 653 -9.71 44.37 -8.07
N PHE A 654 -9.60 43.42 -7.11
CA PHE A 654 -10.25 43.38 -5.78
C PHE A 654 -11.79 43.26 -5.75
N VAL A 655 -12.42 42.64 -4.73
CA VAL A 655 -11.93 42.11 -3.43
C VAL A 655 -12.25 40.62 -3.31
#